data_AF-A0A839GVF1-F1
#
_entry.id   AF-A0A839GVF1-F1
#
_cell.length_a   1.000
_cell.length_b   1.000
_cell.length_c   1.000
_cell.angle_alpha   90.00
_cell.angle_beta   90.00
_cell.angle_gamma   90.00
#
_symmetry.space_group_name_H-M   'P 1'
#
loop_
_entity.id
_entity.type
_entity.pdbx_description
1 polymer ?
#
loop_
_entity_poly.entity_id
_entity_poly.type
_entity_poly.pdbx_seq_one_letter_code
_entity_poly.pdbx_strand_id
1 'polypeptide(L)'
;MNPQHLIHDVLPQEVLHALGWTLLHSLWQGALIALLLAALLGLMHRHTAATRYHVAWAGLVALLLVSGVTFFQLYEPAKGAAAAPATVGATAGAAFSQPVAQAQPMGILEKVWAQGQAYFDQYLPLVVTLWLLGMLIMGLKVLGGWVYVQRLRSYRTRAVSEVWQQKTRELGRQLGIGQLVTVAESAMVQVPMVIGHFKPLILFPLGALTGLSTAQVEAILAHELAHVRRKDYLLNLLQTMVETLFFFHPAVWWISDCVRTEREHACDDLALALCGDSLTYAYALTHLEEMMMKKNGASPRLAVAFSGRRRSLLSRITRLVQKSTLRPTFSEGFLASCAVIAGVLVFSASAWANEPVQNTQAQGQAREEAPAVPQGTTATAASAMVEQMEEGFTLQQLADGLIIVQNKKGKVVEVYVNGQRVPKDELGKYQDRIERQLAVARQGKTLRNEAEVEQALQHVEASLGALEENTSMPPAPSAPLPPVPGVAMAPAPPTPPGAHAISLLRAPVPPVPPVPPVAPLPDDEEANRRYQQSMKKYEGRMKEYHAKMEEYHARQQEFAAKLEASQASRSGEHKQRLAEHNERMKDHNKRMAEHAARMKEHEERMKKHNAMVEALKAALVEDGLIKSADDNYEFTMDKTGLTVNGQKQPDATFEKYKKIMQQATGEDVEKMFKKDGASFKINSKHTLDKK
;
A
#
# COMPACT_ATOMS: atom_id res chain seq x y z
N MET A 1 13.30 -45.16 -3.25
CA MET A 1 14.26 -44.28 -2.54
C MET A 1 13.46 -43.41 -1.59
N ASN A 2 13.66 -43.58 -0.28
CA ASN A 2 12.93 -42.79 0.72
C ASN A 2 13.51 -41.36 0.71
N PRO A 3 12.72 -40.29 0.46
CA PRO A 3 13.22 -38.91 0.38
C PRO A 3 13.99 -38.46 1.63
N GLN A 4 13.73 -39.10 2.77
CA GLN A 4 14.48 -38.89 4.02
C GLN A 4 15.99 -39.16 3.87
N HIS A 5 16.42 -40.18 3.11
CA HIS A 5 17.85 -40.49 2.97
C HIS A 5 18.59 -39.59 1.98
N LEU A 6 17.90 -39.02 0.98
CA LEU A 6 18.53 -38.21 -0.09
C LEU A 6 19.09 -36.88 0.40
N ILE A 7 18.51 -36.27 1.44
CA ILE A 7 18.95 -34.96 1.95
C ILE A 7 20.06 -35.08 2.98
N HIS A 8 20.11 -36.18 3.74
CA HIS A 8 21.20 -36.41 4.70
C HIS A 8 22.57 -36.51 4.02
N ASP A 9 22.63 -36.96 2.76
CA ASP A 9 23.87 -37.04 1.99
C ASP A 9 24.28 -35.70 1.35
N VAL A 10 23.36 -34.73 1.25
CA VAL A 10 23.57 -33.45 0.53
C VAL A 10 23.72 -32.26 1.47
N LEU A 11 23.00 -32.24 2.60
CA LEU A 11 23.06 -31.17 3.60
C LEU A 11 23.60 -31.70 4.93
N PRO A 12 24.60 -31.03 5.55
CA PRO A 12 25.03 -31.36 6.90
C PRO A 12 23.86 -31.31 7.89
N GLN A 13 23.84 -32.22 8.87
CA GLN A 13 22.77 -32.29 9.87
C GLN A 13 22.58 -30.96 10.61
N GLU A 14 23.67 -30.23 10.90
CA GLU A 14 23.61 -28.92 11.55
C GLU A 14 22.86 -27.87 10.72
N VAL A 15 23.09 -27.88 9.41
CA VAL A 15 22.40 -26.96 8.48
C VAL A 15 20.93 -27.34 8.37
N LEU A 16 20.65 -28.64 8.30
CA LEU A 16 19.30 -29.17 8.23
C LEU A 16 18.51 -28.71 9.46
N HIS A 17 19.01 -29.01 10.67
CA HIS A 17 18.40 -28.65 11.95
C HIS A 17 18.17 -27.13 12.06
N ALA A 18 19.21 -26.33 11.81
CA ALA A 18 19.10 -24.87 11.88
C ALA A 18 18.07 -24.31 10.88
N LEU A 19 18.02 -24.81 9.64
CA LEU A 19 17.02 -24.40 8.64
C LEU A 19 15.60 -24.78 9.09
N GLY A 20 15.37 -26.03 9.50
CA GLY A 20 14.03 -26.50 9.87
C GLY A 20 13.43 -25.71 11.03
N TRP A 21 14.20 -25.51 12.10
CA TRP A 21 13.78 -24.70 13.24
C TRP A 21 13.62 -23.22 12.87
N THR A 22 14.49 -22.66 12.03
CA THR A 22 14.32 -21.28 11.55
C THR A 22 13.01 -21.11 10.78
N LEU A 23 12.63 -22.05 9.92
CA LEU A 23 11.36 -22.01 9.20
C LEU A 23 10.17 -22.00 10.17
N LEU A 24 10.23 -22.80 11.24
CA LEU A 24 9.19 -22.83 12.27
C LEU A 24 9.14 -21.52 13.08
N HIS A 25 10.28 -21.01 13.56
CA HIS A 25 10.35 -19.76 14.30
C HIS A 25 9.91 -18.56 13.46
N SER A 26 10.19 -18.58 12.15
CA SER A 26 9.80 -17.50 11.24
C SER A 26 8.29 -17.24 11.25
N LEU A 27 7.46 -18.25 11.50
CA LEU A 27 5.99 -18.13 11.50
C LEU A 27 5.48 -17.15 12.56
N TRP A 28 5.90 -17.33 13.82
CA TRP A 28 5.45 -16.46 14.91
C TRP A 28 6.18 -15.12 14.88
N GLN A 29 7.46 -15.11 14.48
CA GLN A 29 8.24 -13.87 14.31
C GLN A 29 7.60 -12.98 13.24
N GLY A 30 7.24 -13.55 12.09
CA GLY A 30 6.58 -12.83 11.02
C GLY A 30 5.17 -12.37 11.38
N ALA A 31 4.41 -13.17 12.14
CA ALA A 31 3.11 -12.76 12.66
C ALA A 31 3.23 -11.53 13.59
N LEU A 32 4.18 -11.54 14.52
CA LEU A 32 4.44 -10.41 15.42
C LEU A 32 4.83 -9.16 14.63
N ILE A 33 5.75 -9.28 13.66
CA ILE A 33 6.18 -8.16 12.82
C ILE A 33 5.00 -7.60 12.00
N ALA A 34 4.13 -8.46 11.45
CA ALA A 34 2.95 -7.99 10.72
C ALA A 34 1.94 -7.27 11.61
N LEU A 35 1.69 -7.75 12.84
CA LEU A 35 0.82 -7.06 13.78
C LEU A 35 1.37 -5.67 14.16
N LEU A 36 2.67 -5.59 14.42
CA LEU A 36 3.34 -4.33 14.71
C LEU A 36 3.31 -3.38 13.51
N LEU A 37 3.54 -3.89 12.30
CA LEU A 37 3.42 -3.10 11.08
C LEU A 37 1.99 -2.60 10.87
N ALA A 38 0.98 -3.43 11.11
CA ALA A 38 -0.42 -3.04 11.00
C ALA A 38 -0.77 -1.90 11.97
N ALA A 39 -0.31 -2.00 13.23
CA ALA A 39 -0.45 -0.91 14.19
C ALA A 39 0.25 0.35 13.69
N LEU A 40 1.54 0.27 13.32
CA LEU A 40 2.31 1.41 12.82
C LEU A 40 1.65 2.08 11.61
N LEU A 41 1.20 1.32 10.61
CA LEU A 41 0.51 1.87 9.44
C LEU A 41 -0.84 2.51 9.80
N GLY A 42 -1.55 1.97 10.80
CA GLY A 42 -2.76 2.57 11.37
C GLY A 42 -2.50 3.92 12.03
N LEU A 43 -1.45 4.02 12.86
CA LEU A 43 -1.03 5.29 13.47
C LEU A 43 -0.50 6.29 12.42
N MET A 44 0.17 5.80 11.39
CA MET A 44 0.77 6.61 10.34
C MET A 44 -0.19 6.97 9.20
N HIS A 45 -1.50 6.82 9.39
CA HIS A 45 -2.48 7.09 8.33
C HIS A 45 -2.40 8.52 7.75
N ARG A 46 -1.93 9.50 8.55
CA ARG A 46 -1.74 10.90 8.14
C ARG A 46 -0.39 11.20 7.45
N HIS A 47 0.52 10.23 7.39
CA HIS A 47 1.83 10.42 6.75
C HIS A 47 1.77 10.18 5.24
N THR A 48 2.82 10.65 4.55
CA THR A 48 2.96 10.44 3.10
C THR A 48 3.07 8.95 2.75
N ALA A 49 2.57 8.57 1.58
CA ALA A 49 2.68 7.20 1.07
C ALA A 49 4.14 6.73 0.99
N ALA A 50 5.07 7.63 0.66
CA ALA A 50 6.51 7.33 0.64
C ALA A 50 7.04 6.90 2.02
N THR A 51 6.58 7.52 3.11
CA THR A 51 7.00 7.14 4.46
C THR A 51 6.45 5.77 4.84
N ARG A 52 5.17 5.54 4.59
CA ARG A 52 4.50 4.24 4.83
C ARG A 52 5.14 3.12 4.03
N TYR A 53 5.53 3.39 2.79
CA TYR A 53 6.30 2.48 1.94
C TYR A 53 7.62 2.06 2.59
N HIS A 54 8.39 3.00 3.13
CA HIS A 54 9.66 2.69 3.80
C HIS A 54 9.46 1.87 5.07
N VAL A 55 8.41 2.15 5.85
CA VAL A 55 8.08 1.39 7.06
C VAL A 55 7.64 -0.04 6.70
N ALA A 56 6.84 -0.22 5.66
CA ALA A 56 6.47 -1.56 5.17
C ALA A 56 7.70 -2.35 4.68
N TRP A 57 8.62 -1.69 3.97
CA TRP A 57 9.91 -2.29 3.59
C TRP A 57 10.77 -2.66 4.79
N ALA A 58 10.83 -1.79 5.81
CA ALA A 58 11.55 -2.09 7.04
C ALA A 58 10.97 -3.33 7.73
N GLY A 59 9.65 -3.55 7.66
CA GLY A 59 9.01 -4.79 8.11
C GLY A 59 9.51 -6.04 7.37
N LEU A 60 9.60 -6.02 6.04
CA LEU A 60 10.16 -7.14 5.26
C LEU A 60 11.63 -7.40 5.60
N VAL A 61 12.43 -6.34 5.71
CA VAL A 61 13.85 -6.46 6.05
C VAL A 61 14.03 -6.98 7.47
N ALA A 62 13.24 -6.49 8.43
CA ALA A 62 13.26 -6.97 9.81
C ALA A 62 12.95 -8.46 9.89
N LEU A 63 11.96 -8.95 9.13
CA LEU A 63 11.62 -10.36 9.08
C LEU A 63 12.78 -11.21 8.54
N LEU A 64 13.42 -10.77 7.46
CA LEU A 64 14.59 -11.44 6.90
C LEU A 64 15.76 -11.46 7.88
N LEU A 65 16.04 -10.33 8.55
CA LEU A 65 17.12 -10.21 9.52
C LEU A 65 16.88 -11.07 10.76
N VAL A 66 15.69 -11.03 11.34
CA VAL A 66 15.33 -11.84 12.52
C VAL A 66 15.40 -13.34 12.19
N SER A 67 14.93 -13.74 11.01
CA SER A 67 15.07 -15.14 10.55
C SER A 67 16.53 -15.53 10.35
N GLY A 68 17.35 -14.64 9.78
CA GLY A 68 18.80 -14.86 9.62
C GLY A 68 19.53 -14.99 10.94
N VAL A 69 19.24 -14.11 11.92
CA VAL A 69 19.79 -14.19 13.28
C VAL A 69 19.39 -15.51 13.94
N THR A 70 18.12 -15.91 13.82
CA THR A 70 17.63 -17.19 14.36
C THR A 70 18.39 -18.37 13.75
N PHE A 71 18.64 -18.35 12.43
CA PHE A 71 19.44 -19.37 11.77
C PHE A 71 20.86 -19.45 12.32
N PHE A 72 21.57 -18.33 12.44
CA PHE A 72 22.94 -18.31 12.96
C PHE A 72 23.01 -18.77 14.43
N GLN A 73 22.03 -18.38 15.26
CA GLN A 73 21.93 -18.81 16.65
C GLN A 73 21.71 -20.31 16.79
N LEU A 74 20.94 -20.92 15.88
CA LEU A 74 20.72 -22.36 15.87
C LEU A 74 21.88 -23.15 15.22
N TYR A 75 22.62 -22.52 14.32
CA TYR A 75 23.72 -23.16 13.59
C TYR A 75 25.02 -23.25 14.38
N GLU A 76 25.42 -22.21 15.12
CA GLU A 76 26.68 -22.18 15.89
C GLU A 76 26.77 -23.29 16.95
N PRO A 77 25.77 -23.51 17.81
CA PRO A 77 25.81 -24.59 18.82
C PRO A 77 25.82 -25.97 18.18
N ALA A 78 25.05 -26.15 17.10
CA ALA A 78 24.92 -27.41 16.37
C ALA A 78 26.27 -27.80 15.72
N LYS A 79 26.93 -26.84 15.08
CA LYS A 79 28.30 -26.98 14.58
C LYS A 79 29.31 -27.32 15.68
N GLY A 80 29.20 -26.68 16.84
CA GLY A 80 30.05 -26.96 18.00
C GLY A 80 29.90 -28.39 18.52
N ALA A 81 28.67 -28.90 18.58
CA ALA A 81 28.37 -30.27 18.99
C ALA A 81 28.91 -31.32 18.00
N ALA A 82 28.83 -31.05 16.70
CA ALA A 82 29.34 -31.93 15.65
C ALA A 82 30.88 -31.93 15.52
N ALA A 83 31.53 -30.83 15.90
CA ALA A 83 32.99 -30.68 15.85
C ALA A 83 33.71 -31.20 17.10
N ALA A 84 32.98 -31.53 18.18
CA ALA A 84 33.57 -32.15 19.35
C ALA A 84 34.12 -33.52 18.96
N PRO A 85 35.44 -33.77 19.06
CA PRO A 85 35.95 -35.12 18.85
C PRO A 85 35.28 -36.01 19.90
N ALA A 86 34.69 -37.12 19.44
CA ALA A 86 34.38 -38.23 20.33
C ALA A 86 35.71 -38.75 20.86
N THR A 87 36.26 -38.11 21.88
CA THR A 87 37.28 -38.69 22.74
C THR A 87 36.59 -39.82 23.47
N VAL A 88 36.46 -40.97 22.79
CA VAL A 88 36.34 -42.28 23.42
C VAL A 88 37.70 -42.55 24.06
N GLY A 89 38.01 -41.76 25.09
CA GLY A 89 39.10 -42.00 26.01
C GLY A 89 38.59 -43.03 27.00
N ALA A 90 38.98 -44.27 26.78
CA ALA A 90 38.82 -45.35 27.73
C ALA A 90 39.52 -44.97 29.05
N THR A 91 38.79 -44.40 29.99
CA THR A 91 39.10 -44.46 31.41
C THR A 91 38.07 -45.38 32.06
N ALA A 92 38.22 -46.68 31.77
CA ALA A 92 37.71 -47.72 32.65
C ALA A 92 38.46 -47.60 33.98
N GLY A 93 37.76 -47.22 35.05
CA GLY A 93 38.34 -47.22 36.40
C GLY A 93 38.24 -45.91 37.17
N ALA A 94 37.07 -45.30 37.24
CA ALA A 94 36.67 -44.55 38.42
C ALA A 94 35.14 -44.51 38.46
N ALA A 95 34.56 -45.40 39.26
CA ALA A 95 33.17 -45.29 39.68
C ALA A 95 33.03 -44.02 40.52
N PHE A 96 32.84 -42.88 39.86
CA PHE A 96 32.27 -41.72 40.51
C PHE A 96 30.77 -41.93 40.57
N SER A 97 30.29 -42.13 41.79
CA SER A 97 28.89 -41.97 42.17
C SER A 97 28.42 -40.61 41.70
N GLN A 98 27.87 -40.55 40.49
CA GLN A 98 27.00 -39.46 40.09
C GLN A 98 25.84 -39.50 41.11
N PRO A 99 25.57 -38.41 41.85
CA PRO A 99 24.30 -38.33 42.55
C PRO A 99 23.24 -38.52 41.47
N VAL A 100 22.39 -39.54 41.62
CA VAL A 100 21.17 -39.64 40.82
C VAL A 100 20.40 -38.38 41.15
N ALA A 101 20.57 -37.34 40.33
CA ALA A 101 19.74 -36.16 40.39
C ALA A 101 18.34 -36.69 40.19
N GLN A 102 17.56 -36.71 41.28
CA GLN A 102 16.17 -37.10 41.25
C GLN A 102 15.53 -36.25 40.15
N ALA A 103 15.14 -36.92 39.06
CA ALA A 103 14.44 -36.27 37.97
C ALA A 103 13.21 -35.61 38.57
N GLN A 104 13.26 -34.29 38.70
CA GLN A 104 12.12 -33.50 39.11
C GLN A 104 10.97 -33.90 38.16
N PRO A 105 9.77 -34.19 38.67
CA PRO A 105 8.67 -34.61 37.82
C PRO A 105 8.37 -33.49 36.83
N MET A 106 8.78 -33.67 35.57
CA MET A 106 8.51 -32.68 34.53
C MET A 106 7.01 -32.42 34.46
N GLY A 107 6.64 -31.15 34.42
CA GLY A 107 5.26 -30.72 34.31
C GLY A 107 4.61 -31.31 33.05
N ILE A 108 3.28 -31.46 33.06
CA ILE A 108 2.54 -31.98 31.89
C ILE A 108 2.83 -31.13 30.64
N LEU A 109 2.91 -29.81 30.80
CA LEU A 109 3.26 -28.88 29.72
C LEU A 109 4.67 -29.09 29.18
N GLU A 110 5.66 -29.30 30.05
CA GLU A 110 7.05 -29.57 29.64
C GLU A 110 7.17 -30.89 28.89
N LYS A 111 6.44 -31.93 29.32
CA LYS A 111 6.39 -33.22 28.61
C LYS A 111 5.75 -33.09 27.23
N VAL A 112 4.63 -32.38 27.13
CA VAL A 112 3.95 -32.13 25.84
C VAL A 112 4.86 -31.33 24.91
N TRP A 113 5.56 -30.31 25.44
CA TRP A 113 6.51 -29.51 24.68
C TRP A 113 7.69 -30.35 24.18
N ALA A 114 8.35 -31.11 25.06
CA ALA A 114 9.48 -31.97 24.71
C ALA A 114 9.08 -33.04 23.68
N GLN A 115 7.88 -33.61 23.80
CA GLN A 115 7.35 -34.57 22.83
C GLN A 115 7.06 -33.90 21.47
N GLY A 116 6.56 -32.67 21.47
CA GLY A 116 6.35 -31.87 20.26
C GLY A 116 7.66 -31.53 19.55
N GLN A 117 8.70 -31.13 20.30
CA GLN A 117 10.04 -30.88 19.76
C GLN A 117 10.62 -32.14 19.12
N ALA A 118 10.59 -33.28 19.83
CA ALA A 118 11.10 -34.55 19.29
C ALA A 118 10.32 -35.01 18.05
N TYR A 119 9.01 -34.81 18.00
CA TYR A 119 8.20 -35.09 16.81
C TYR A 119 8.62 -34.18 15.64
N PHE A 120 8.81 -32.88 15.87
CA PHE A 120 9.26 -31.97 14.83
C PHE A 120 10.66 -32.34 14.29
N ASP A 121 11.61 -32.64 15.18
CA ASP A 121 12.97 -33.08 14.82
C ASP A 121 12.95 -34.34 13.94
N GLN A 122 12.05 -35.28 14.22
CA GLN A 122 11.88 -36.48 13.41
C GLN A 122 11.44 -36.17 11.96
N TYR A 123 10.58 -35.16 11.78
CA TYR A 123 10.05 -34.77 10.46
C TYR A 123 10.79 -33.57 9.82
N LEU A 124 11.83 -33.06 10.48
CA LEU A 124 12.62 -31.92 10.03
C LEU A 124 13.17 -32.09 8.61
N PRO A 125 13.73 -33.27 8.21
CA PRO A 125 14.16 -33.48 6.82
C PRO A 125 13.03 -33.30 5.81
N LEU A 126 11.82 -33.77 6.12
CA LEU A 126 10.66 -33.64 5.24
C LEU A 126 10.24 -32.19 5.08
N VAL A 127 10.21 -31.42 6.18
CA VAL A 127 9.86 -29.98 6.16
C VAL A 127 10.84 -29.21 5.26
N VAL A 128 12.14 -29.42 5.44
CA VAL A 128 13.17 -28.75 4.61
C VAL A 128 13.09 -29.22 3.14
N THR A 129 12.82 -30.50 2.88
CA THR A 129 12.60 -31.02 1.52
C THR A 129 11.47 -30.27 0.81
N LEU A 130 10.32 -30.17 1.48
CA LEU A 130 9.13 -29.52 0.93
C LEU A 130 9.38 -28.04 0.72
N TRP A 131 10.12 -27.39 1.62
CA TRP A 131 10.54 -26.01 1.46
C TRP A 131 11.47 -25.81 0.25
N LEU A 132 12.50 -26.65 0.07
CA LEU A 132 13.38 -26.61 -1.10
C LEU A 132 12.61 -26.84 -2.40
N LEU A 133 11.67 -27.78 -2.42
CA LEU A 133 10.81 -28.03 -3.58
C LEU A 133 9.92 -26.81 -3.88
N GLY A 134 9.33 -26.19 -2.86
CA GLY A 134 8.55 -24.97 -3.02
C GLY A 134 9.38 -23.80 -3.54
N MET A 135 10.60 -23.61 -3.01
CA MET A 135 11.56 -22.63 -3.52
C MET A 135 11.93 -22.90 -4.98
N LEU A 136 12.13 -24.15 -5.37
CA LEU A 136 12.42 -24.52 -6.76
C LEU A 136 11.25 -24.13 -7.68
N ILE A 137 10.02 -24.47 -7.30
CA ILE A 137 8.82 -24.14 -8.08
C ILE A 137 8.64 -22.61 -8.20
N MET A 138 8.80 -21.88 -7.09
CA MET A 138 8.70 -20.42 -7.09
C MET A 138 9.85 -19.78 -7.88
N GLY A 139 11.07 -20.31 -7.75
CA GLY A 139 12.23 -19.87 -8.51
C GLY A 139 12.04 -20.05 -10.02
N LEU A 140 11.51 -21.19 -10.45
CA LEU A 140 11.16 -21.44 -11.86
C LEU A 140 10.08 -20.47 -12.36
N LYS A 141 9.07 -20.16 -11.54
CA LYS A 141 8.04 -19.16 -11.86
C LYS A 141 8.64 -17.76 -12.02
N VAL A 142 9.54 -17.35 -11.12
CA VAL A 142 10.25 -16.07 -11.20
C VAL A 142 11.14 -16.02 -12.43
N LEU A 143 11.88 -17.09 -12.71
CA LEU A 143 12.73 -17.21 -13.89
C LEU A 143 11.91 -17.13 -15.18
N GLY A 144 10.77 -17.83 -15.26
CA GLY A 144 9.84 -17.73 -16.38
C GLY A 144 9.31 -16.31 -16.58
N GLY A 145 8.99 -15.61 -15.48
CA GLY A 145 8.61 -14.20 -15.51
C GLY A 145 9.74 -13.28 -16.02
N TRP A 146 10.97 -13.52 -15.59
CA TRP A 146 12.15 -12.77 -16.05
C TRP A 146 12.41 -13.00 -17.54
N VAL A 147 12.36 -14.25 -18.01
CA VAL A 147 12.47 -14.59 -19.44
C VAL A 147 11.36 -13.92 -20.25
N TYR A 148 10.13 -13.91 -19.73
CA TYR A 148 9.01 -13.21 -20.36
C TYR A 148 9.26 -11.70 -20.49
N VAL A 149 9.71 -11.04 -19.41
CA VAL A 149 10.06 -9.61 -19.42
C VAL A 149 11.20 -9.31 -20.40
N GLN A 150 12.21 -10.18 -20.45
CA GLN A 150 13.33 -10.03 -21.39
C GLN A 150 12.84 -10.18 -22.85
N ARG A 151 11.90 -11.08 -23.12
CA ARG A 151 11.26 -11.22 -24.43
C ARG A 151 10.43 -9.99 -24.79
N LEU A 152 9.75 -9.38 -23.83
CA LEU A 152 8.96 -8.15 -24.04
C LEU A 152 9.81 -6.96 -24.50
N ARG A 153 11.08 -6.92 -24.10
CA ARG A 153 12.00 -5.84 -24.47
C ARG A 153 12.32 -5.78 -25.97
N SER A 154 12.30 -6.92 -26.67
CA SER A 154 12.74 -7.03 -28.07
C SER A 154 11.67 -7.51 -29.03
N TYR A 155 10.59 -8.13 -28.54
CA TYR A 155 9.58 -8.77 -29.38
C TYR A 155 8.35 -7.88 -29.58
N ARG A 156 8.00 -7.59 -30.84
CA ARG A 156 6.83 -6.78 -31.25
C ARG A 156 6.76 -5.40 -30.58
N THR A 157 7.92 -4.79 -30.36
CA THR A 157 8.07 -3.42 -29.87
C THR A 157 8.25 -2.46 -31.03
N ARG A 158 7.54 -1.33 -31.02
CA ARG A 158 7.69 -0.24 -31.98
C ARG A 158 8.14 1.01 -31.23
N ALA A 159 9.17 1.68 -31.72
CA ALA A 159 9.57 2.97 -31.16
C ALA A 159 8.43 4.00 -31.31
N VAL A 160 8.18 4.78 -30.26
CA VAL A 160 7.22 5.89 -30.32
C VAL A 160 7.80 7.05 -31.12
N SER A 161 6.93 8.00 -31.51
CA SER A 161 7.37 9.23 -32.18
C SER A 161 8.39 10.00 -31.35
N GLU A 162 9.27 10.75 -32.03
CA GLU A 162 10.29 11.57 -31.35
C GLU A 162 9.69 12.60 -30.40
N VAL A 163 8.46 13.06 -30.64
CA VAL A 163 7.72 13.94 -29.73
C VAL A 163 7.59 13.32 -28.34
N TRP A 164 7.17 12.05 -28.28
CA TRP A 164 7.03 11.34 -27.01
C TRP A 164 8.39 11.02 -26.38
N GLN A 165 9.41 10.68 -27.18
CA GLN A 165 10.77 10.50 -26.66
C GLN A 165 11.31 11.79 -26.03
N GLN A 166 11.12 12.94 -26.68
CA GLN A 166 11.53 14.25 -26.17
C GLN A 166 10.78 14.60 -24.89
N LYS A 167 9.47 14.38 -24.87
CA LYS A 167 8.63 14.64 -23.69
C LYS A 167 9.03 13.78 -22.49
N THR A 168 9.35 12.50 -22.71
CA THR A 168 9.88 11.63 -21.65
C THR A 168 11.23 12.13 -21.13
N ARG A 169 12.11 12.62 -22.00
CA ARG A 169 13.39 13.23 -21.58
C ARG A 169 13.17 14.51 -20.77
N GLU A 170 12.21 15.33 -21.15
CA GLU A 170 11.84 16.56 -20.44
C GLU A 170 11.33 16.25 -19.03
N LEU A 171 10.31 15.38 -18.91
CA LEU A 171 9.77 14.94 -17.63
C LEU A 171 10.82 14.22 -16.77
N GLY A 172 11.67 13.40 -17.40
CA GLY A 172 12.77 12.72 -16.72
C GLY A 172 13.78 13.71 -16.12
N ARG A 173 14.09 14.80 -16.84
CA ARG A 173 14.94 15.89 -16.33
C ARG A 173 14.30 16.62 -15.15
N GLN A 174 13.00 16.91 -15.21
CA GLN A 174 12.28 17.55 -14.10
C GLN A 174 12.28 16.68 -12.84
N LEU A 175 12.27 15.35 -12.98
CA LEU A 175 12.40 14.40 -11.87
C LEU A 175 13.85 14.19 -11.38
N GLY A 176 14.84 14.76 -12.07
CA GLY A 176 16.26 14.54 -11.76
C GLY A 176 16.76 13.14 -12.14
N ILE A 177 16.19 12.51 -13.17
CA ILE A 177 16.65 11.22 -13.69
C ILE A 177 17.83 11.46 -14.63
N GLY A 178 19.02 11.02 -14.22
CA GLY A 178 20.24 11.14 -15.03
C GLY A 178 20.41 10.06 -16.10
N GLN A 179 19.59 9.01 -16.07
CA GLN A 179 19.63 7.90 -17.03
C GLN A 179 18.78 8.20 -18.28
N LEU A 180 19.21 7.70 -19.44
CA LEU A 180 18.41 7.81 -20.66
C LEU A 180 17.24 6.82 -20.62
N VAL A 181 16.04 7.33 -20.39
CA VAL A 181 14.79 6.56 -20.45
C VAL A 181 14.24 6.58 -21.87
N THR A 182 13.93 5.40 -22.40
CA THR A 182 13.33 5.24 -23.74
C THR A 182 11.89 4.80 -23.63
N VAL A 183 11.05 5.16 -24.60
CA VAL A 183 9.65 4.72 -24.68
C VAL A 183 9.40 3.91 -25.95
N ALA A 184 8.59 2.86 -25.86
CA ALA A 184 8.13 2.09 -27.01
C ALA A 184 6.67 1.66 -26.82
N GLU A 185 5.96 1.40 -27.91
CA GLU A 185 4.69 0.68 -27.88
C GLU A 185 4.93 -0.82 -28.04
N SER A 186 4.17 -1.64 -27.33
CA SER A 186 4.22 -3.10 -27.45
C SER A 186 2.84 -3.70 -27.59
N ALA A 187 2.72 -4.68 -28.50
CA ALA A 187 1.49 -5.47 -28.68
C ALA A 187 1.23 -6.44 -27.52
N MET A 188 2.28 -6.77 -26.75
CA MET A 188 2.28 -7.80 -25.73
C MET A 188 1.87 -7.27 -24.34
N VAL A 189 2.00 -5.95 -24.12
CA VAL A 189 1.66 -5.33 -22.84
C VAL A 189 0.22 -4.82 -22.84
N GLN A 190 -0.45 -4.96 -21.69
CA GLN A 190 -1.84 -4.52 -21.51
C GLN A 190 -1.94 -3.25 -20.67
N VAL A 191 -0.92 -2.98 -19.85
CA VAL A 191 -0.76 -1.77 -19.04
C VAL A 191 0.58 -1.13 -19.37
N PRO A 192 0.71 0.20 -19.23
CA PRO A 192 2.02 0.85 -19.19
C PRO A 192 2.91 0.17 -18.15
N MET A 193 4.17 -0.04 -18.47
CA MET A 193 5.13 -0.60 -17.52
C MET A 193 6.58 -0.24 -17.86
N VAL A 194 7.40 -0.13 -16.82
CA VAL A 194 8.85 0.03 -16.94
C VAL A 194 9.57 -1.31 -16.95
N ILE A 195 10.49 -1.49 -17.90
CA ILE A 195 11.39 -2.65 -17.98
C ILE A 195 12.86 -2.20 -17.89
N GLY A 196 13.61 -2.88 -17.02
CA GLY A 196 15.06 -2.75 -16.92
C GLY A 196 15.52 -1.62 -15.99
N HIS A 197 16.70 -1.81 -15.38
CA HIS A 197 17.27 -0.87 -14.41
C HIS A 197 18.30 0.09 -15.02
N PHE A 198 19.28 -0.44 -15.78
CA PHE A 198 20.38 0.37 -16.32
C PHE A 198 20.01 1.12 -17.61
N LYS A 199 19.09 0.56 -18.39
CA LYS A 199 18.54 1.14 -19.62
C LYS A 199 17.01 1.01 -19.56
N PRO A 200 16.35 1.84 -18.72
CA PRO A 200 14.92 1.74 -18.51
C PRO A 200 14.14 2.02 -19.79
N LEU A 201 13.25 1.09 -20.13
CA LEU A 201 12.35 1.14 -21.27
C LEU A 201 10.91 1.15 -20.77
N ILE A 202 10.19 2.24 -21.02
CA ILE A 202 8.75 2.33 -20.75
C ILE A 202 8.00 1.74 -21.94
N LEU A 203 7.20 0.72 -21.69
CA LEU A 203 6.35 0.10 -22.70
C LEU A 203 4.91 0.57 -22.54
N PHE A 204 4.33 1.11 -23.61
CA PHE A 204 2.91 1.42 -23.70
C PHE A 204 2.15 0.32 -24.45
N PRO A 205 0.90 0.01 -24.06
CA PRO A 205 0.02 -0.83 -24.86
C PRO A 205 -0.24 -0.17 -26.22
N LEU A 206 -0.25 -0.98 -27.29
CA LEU A 206 -0.62 -0.48 -28.62
C LEU A 206 -1.96 0.26 -28.60
N GLY A 207 -1.97 1.48 -29.12
CA GLY A 207 -3.17 2.33 -29.22
C GLY A 207 -3.44 3.18 -27.98
N ALA A 208 -2.68 3.02 -26.89
CA ALA A 208 -2.81 3.88 -25.72
C ALA A 208 -2.45 5.33 -26.04
N LEU A 209 -1.39 5.56 -26.81
CA LEU A 209 -0.94 6.91 -27.21
C LEU A 209 -1.92 7.62 -28.15
N THR A 210 -2.77 6.88 -28.85
CA THR A 210 -3.80 7.43 -29.75
C THR A 210 -5.17 7.57 -29.08
N GLY A 211 -5.45 6.77 -28.05
CA GLY A 211 -6.73 6.80 -27.32
C GLY A 211 -6.77 7.85 -26.20
N LEU A 212 -5.61 8.25 -25.68
CA LEU A 212 -5.48 9.19 -24.58
C LEU A 212 -5.14 10.60 -25.08
N SER A 213 -5.60 11.62 -24.35
CA SER A 213 -5.18 13.00 -24.61
C SER A 213 -3.71 13.21 -24.24
N THR A 214 -3.07 14.26 -24.77
CA THR A 214 -1.67 14.56 -24.49
C THR A 214 -1.40 14.68 -22.99
N ALA A 215 -2.26 15.40 -22.26
CA ALA A 215 -2.13 15.56 -20.81
C ALA A 215 -2.29 14.23 -20.04
N GLN A 216 -3.15 13.33 -20.51
CA GLN A 216 -3.33 12.01 -19.92
C GLN A 216 -2.08 11.13 -20.12
N VAL A 217 -1.50 11.13 -21.32
CA VAL A 217 -0.25 10.41 -21.60
C VAL A 217 0.91 10.98 -20.78
N GLU A 218 1.01 12.30 -20.64
CA GLU A 218 2.01 12.95 -19.80
C GLU A 218 1.90 12.50 -18.34
N ALA A 219 0.69 12.45 -17.78
CA ALA A 219 0.46 12.00 -16.40
C ALA A 219 0.87 10.52 -16.19
N ILE A 220 0.57 9.65 -17.16
CA ILE A 220 1.01 8.24 -17.13
C ILE A 220 2.53 8.15 -17.27
N LEU A 221 3.14 8.90 -18.19
CA LEU A 221 4.59 8.93 -18.33
C LEU A 221 5.28 9.41 -17.05
N ALA A 222 4.74 10.42 -16.39
CA ALA A 222 5.24 10.90 -15.11
C ALA A 222 5.20 9.81 -14.03
N HIS A 223 4.12 9.01 -13.98
CA HIS A 223 4.00 7.85 -13.08
C HIS A 223 5.03 6.75 -13.38
N GLU A 224 5.20 6.37 -14.65
CA GLU A 224 6.20 5.37 -15.04
C GLU A 224 7.64 5.88 -14.76
N LEU A 225 7.91 7.16 -14.99
CA LEU A 225 9.19 7.77 -14.64
C LEU A 225 9.41 7.84 -13.12
N ALA A 226 8.35 7.97 -12.32
CA ALA A 226 8.45 7.90 -10.86
C ALA A 226 9.00 6.53 -10.40
N HIS A 227 8.58 5.42 -11.03
CA HIS A 227 9.15 4.09 -10.76
C HIS A 227 10.65 4.03 -11.09
N VAL A 228 11.08 4.64 -12.19
CA VAL A 228 12.51 4.74 -12.56
C VAL A 228 13.27 5.54 -11.51
N ARG A 229 12.76 6.72 -11.13
CA ARG A 229 13.37 7.64 -10.16
C ARG A 229 13.55 7.00 -8.78
N ARG A 230 12.58 6.19 -8.36
CA ARG A 230 12.58 5.46 -7.09
C ARG A 230 13.29 4.10 -7.14
N LYS A 231 13.77 3.68 -8.33
CA LYS A 231 14.45 2.40 -8.56
C LYS A 231 13.60 1.19 -8.16
N ASP A 232 12.28 1.29 -8.37
CA ASP A 232 11.31 0.29 -7.91
C ASP A 232 11.55 -1.09 -8.53
N TYR A 233 12.20 -1.18 -9.70
CA TYR A 233 12.59 -2.45 -10.30
C TYR A 233 13.49 -3.30 -9.37
N LEU A 234 14.52 -2.70 -8.76
CA LEU A 234 15.45 -3.41 -7.88
C LEU A 234 14.77 -3.84 -6.59
N LEU A 235 13.96 -2.96 -6.02
CA LEU A 235 13.19 -3.24 -4.81
C LEU A 235 12.16 -4.35 -5.08
N ASN A 236 11.48 -4.33 -6.22
CA ASN A 236 10.57 -5.40 -6.61
C ASN A 236 11.29 -6.75 -6.79
N LEU A 237 12.52 -6.76 -7.30
CA LEU A 237 13.34 -7.98 -7.37
C LEU A 237 13.64 -8.52 -5.97
N LEU A 238 14.11 -7.66 -5.06
CA LEU A 238 14.37 -8.04 -3.66
C LEU A 238 13.11 -8.54 -2.96
N GLN A 239 11.97 -7.87 -3.16
CA GLN A 239 10.68 -8.29 -2.63
C GLN A 239 10.29 -9.68 -3.16
N THR A 240 10.47 -9.92 -4.47
CA THR A 240 10.20 -11.22 -5.10
C THR A 240 11.10 -12.32 -4.54
N MET A 241 12.37 -12.01 -4.22
CA MET A 241 13.28 -12.96 -3.56
C MET A 241 12.78 -13.30 -2.15
N VAL A 242 12.38 -12.31 -1.35
CA VAL A 242 11.81 -12.55 -0.01
C VAL A 242 10.53 -13.39 -0.10
N GLU A 243 9.63 -13.09 -1.03
CA GLU A 243 8.43 -13.90 -1.29
C GLU A 243 8.74 -15.32 -1.74
N THR A 244 9.84 -15.52 -2.47
CA THR A 244 10.29 -16.85 -2.90
C THR A 244 10.83 -17.66 -1.73
N LEU A 245 11.60 -17.03 -0.84
CA LEU A 245 12.14 -17.67 0.36
C LEU A 245 11.04 -18.03 1.37
N PHE A 246 10.08 -17.13 1.55
CA PHE A 246 8.98 -17.25 2.51
C PHE A 246 7.62 -17.49 1.85
N PHE A 247 7.59 -18.26 0.75
CA PHE A 247 6.38 -18.46 -0.06
C PHE A 247 5.19 -19.04 0.72
N PHE A 248 5.46 -19.75 1.81
CA PHE A 248 4.46 -20.35 2.69
C PHE A 248 3.91 -19.38 3.75
N HIS A 249 4.52 -18.20 3.91
CA HIS A 249 4.30 -17.33 5.06
C HIS A 249 3.20 -16.28 4.80
N PRO A 250 2.03 -16.33 5.48
CA PRO A 250 0.93 -15.40 5.24
C PRO A 250 1.28 -13.94 5.58
N ALA A 251 2.02 -13.71 6.67
CA ALA A 251 2.50 -12.37 7.02
C ALA A 251 3.37 -11.74 5.93
N VAL A 252 4.30 -12.49 5.32
CA VAL A 252 5.14 -11.98 4.22
C VAL A 252 4.27 -11.55 3.04
N TRP A 253 3.27 -12.35 2.66
CA TRP A 253 2.32 -11.98 1.59
C TRP A 253 1.58 -10.68 1.91
N TRP A 254 1.11 -10.52 3.14
CA TRP A 254 0.40 -9.32 3.57
C TRP A 254 1.32 -8.08 3.58
N ILE A 255 2.51 -8.18 4.19
CA ILE A 255 3.50 -7.08 4.20
C ILE A 255 3.89 -6.70 2.76
N SER A 256 4.12 -7.69 1.90
CA SER A 256 4.42 -7.49 0.48
C SER A 256 3.30 -6.77 -0.26
N ASP A 257 2.03 -7.06 0.04
CA ASP A 257 0.88 -6.35 -0.52
C ASP A 257 0.81 -4.89 -0.05
N CYS A 258 1.13 -4.63 1.23
CA CYS A 258 1.29 -3.27 1.74
C CYS A 258 2.39 -2.52 1.00
N VAL A 259 3.58 -3.13 0.83
CA VAL A 259 4.69 -2.53 0.08
C VAL A 259 4.27 -2.18 -1.36
N ARG A 260 3.54 -3.06 -2.04
CA ARG A 260 3.05 -2.81 -3.41
C ARG A 260 2.05 -1.65 -3.42
N THR A 261 1.04 -1.67 -2.54
CA THR A 261 0.03 -0.60 -2.48
C THR A 261 0.66 0.77 -2.21
N GLU A 262 1.53 0.87 -1.20
CA GLU A 262 2.20 2.14 -0.87
C GLU A 262 3.17 2.58 -1.97
N ARG A 263 3.78 1.62 -2.71
CA ARG A 263 4.62 1.94 -3.86
C ARG A 263 3.83 2.67 -4.93
N GLU A 264 2.67 2.15 -5.32
CA GLU A 264 1.81 2.77 -6.34
C GLU A 264 1.35 4.16 -5.87
N HIS A 265 0.93 4.29 -4.60
CA HIS A 265 0.52 5.58 -4.04
C HIS A 265 1.64 6.63 -4.02
N ALA A 266 2.88 6.23 -3.68
CA ALA A 266 4.02 7.13 -3.71
C ALA A 266 4.43 7.53 -5.14
N CYS A 267 4.23 6.66 -6.14
CA CYS A 267 4.40 7.03 -7.54
C CYS A 267 3.31 7.98 -8.04
N ASP A 268 2.05 7.73 -7.65
CA ASP A 268 0.92 8.63 -7.93
C ASP A 268 1.20 10.04 -7.38
N ASP A 269 1.70 10.16 -6.14
CA ASP A 269 2.05 11.43 -5.51
C ASP A 269 3.12 12.20 -6.31
N LEU A 270 4.15 11.50 -6.77
CA LEU A 270 5.23 12.11 -7.53
C LEU A 270 4.76 12.54 -8.94
N ALA A 271 3.89 11.76 -9.57
CA ALA A 271 3.27 12.11 -10.85
C ALA A 271 2.37 13.36 -10.72
N LEU A 272 1.58 13.44 -9.65
CA LEU A 272 0.76 14.61 -9.35
C LEU A 272 1.60 15.86 -9.07
N ALA A 273 2.72 15.72 -8.36
CA ALA A 273 3.62 16.84 -8.08
C ALA A 273 4.21 17.46 -9.36
N LEU A 274 4.38 16.67 -10.43
CA LEU A 274 4.83 17.15 -11.74
C LEU A 274 3.71 17.72 -12.61
N CYS A 275 2.62 16.97 -12.77
CA CYS A 275 1.59 17.28 -13.76
C CYS A 275 0.44 18.14 -13.21
N GLY A 276 0.29 18.23 -11.89
CA GLY A 276 -0.62 19.16 -11.19
C GLY A 276 -2.12 18.81 -11.25
N ASP A 277 -2.58 18.06 -12.24
CA ASP A 277 -4.00 17.77 -12.45
C ASP A 277 -4.38 16.33 -12.05
N SER A 278 -4.96 16.19 -10.85
CA SER A 278 -5.41 14.89 -10.33
C SER A 278 -6.63 14.31 -11.03
N LEU A 279 -7.50 15.16 -11.58
CA LEU A 279 -8.69 14.70 -12.30
C LEU A 279 -8.30 14.16 -13.67
N THR A 280 -7.46 14.88 -14.43
CA THR A 280 -6.94 14.38 -15.71
C THR A 280 -6.20 13.05 -15.51
N TYR A 281 -5.44 12.91 -14.44
CA TYR A 281 -4.77 11.64 -14.13
C TYR A 281 -5.76 10.51 -13.78
N ALA A 282 -6.77 10.78 -12.95
CA ALA A 282 -7.81 9.80 -12.63
C ALA A 282 -8.60 9.36 -13.88
N TYR A 283 -8.90 10.29 -14.79
CA TYR A 283 -9.49 9.98 -16.09
C TYR A 283 -8.56 9.13 -16.96
N ALA A 284 -7.25 9.42 -16.97
CA ALA A 284 -6.27 8.63 -17.70
C ALA A 284 -6.25 7.16 -17.23
N LEU A 285 -6.23 6.93 -15.90
CA LEU A 285 -6.29 5.59 -15.30
C LEU A 285 -7.59 4.86 -15.65
N THR A 286 -8.73 5.55 -15.58
CA THR A 286 -10.04 4.98 -15.92
C THR A 286 -10.11 4.60 -17.39
N HIS A 287 -9.61 5.46 -18.29
CA HIS A 287 -9.63 5.21 -19.73
C HIS A 287 -8.72 4.04 -20.13
N LEU A 288 -7.53 3.92 -19.52
CA LEU A 288 -6.65 2.76 -19.72
C LEU A 288 -7.35 1.46 -19.33
N GLU A 289 -8.06 1.44 -18.21
CA GLU A 289 -8.78 0.26 -17.73
C GLU A 289 -9.99 -0.08 -18.61
N GLU A 290 -10.72 0.92 -19.10
CA GLU A 290 -11.77 0.71 -20.10
C GLU A 290 -11.23 0.08 -21.39
N MET A 291 -10.08 0.55 -21.89
CA MET A 291 -9.43 -0.02 -23.06
C MET A 291 -9.05 -1.49 -22.83
N MET A 292 -8.58 -1.83 -21.62
CA MET A 292 -8.28 -3.20 -21.24
C MET A 292 -9.53 -4.08 -21.17
N MET A 293 -10.62 -3.59 -20.59
CA MET A 293 -11.88 -4.35 -20.50
C MET A 293 -12.46 -4.65 -21.89
N LYS A 294 -12.39 -3.69 -22.82
CA LYS A 294 -12.83 -3.90 -24.22
C LYS A 294 -12.01 -4.98 -24.93
N LYS A 295 -10.72 -5.09 -24.63
CA LYS A 295 -9.81 -6.07 -25.24
C LYS A 295 -9.95 -7.48 -24.62
N ASN A 296 -10.42 -7.57 -23.37
CA ASN A 296 -10.50 -8.82 -22.59
C ASN A 296 -11.90 -9.45 -22.55
N GLY A 297 -12.76 -9.19 -23.56
CA GLY A 297 -14.16 -9.65 -23.65
C GLY A 297 -14.43 -11.17 -23.56
N ALA A 298 -13.41 -12.00 -23.31
CA ALA A 298 -13.53 -13.43 -23.09
C ALA A 298 -12.42 -13.95 -22.13
N SER A 299 -12.47 -13.61 -20.84
CA SER A 299 -11.66 -14.28 -19.82
C SER A 299 -12.54 -15.05 -18.82
N PRO A 300 -12.25 -16.34 -18.56
CA PRO A 300 -13.14 -17.24 -17.82
C PRO A 300 -13.24 -16.91 -16.32
N ARG A 301 -14.42 -17.21 -15.76
CA ARG A 301 -14.92 -16.97 -14.39
C ARG A 301 -14.10 -17.54 -13.22
N LEU A 302 -12.92 -18.13 -13.45
CA LEU A 302 -12.07 -18.70 -12.40
C LEU A 302 -11.02 -17.72 -11.84
N ALA A 303 -10.97 -16.48 -12.33
CA ALA A 303 -10.02 -15.48 -11.85
C ALA A 303 -10.51 -14.74 -10.60
N VAL A 304 -10.53 -15.41 -9.44
CA VAL A 304 -10.66 -14.73 -8.13
C VAL A 304 -9.52 -13.72 -7.92
N ALA A 305 -8.37 -13.91 -8.59
CA ALA A 305 -7.26 -12.97 -8.64
C ALA A 305 -7.57 -11.62 -9.34
N PHE A 306 -8.69 -11.50 -10.08
CA PHE A 306 -9.06 -10.26 -10.77
C PHE A 306 -9.65 -9.18 -9.84
N SER A 307 -10.12 -9.58 -8.64
CA SER A 307 -10.71 -8.67 -7.66
C SER A 307 -9.67 -7.70 -7.05
N GLY A 308 -8.43 -8.17 -6.83
CA GLY A 308 -7.36 -7.37 -6.25
C GLY A 308 -6.95 -6.17 -7.11
N ARG A 309 -6.82 -6.35 -8.44
CA ARG A 309 -6.44 -5.27 -9.37
C ARG A 309 -7.51 -4.17 -9.42
N ARG A 310 -8.79 -4.54 -9.49
CA ARG A 310 -9.89 -3.55 -9.48
C ARG A 310 -9.97 -2.79 -8.16
N ARG A 311 -9.78 -3.47 -7.03
CA ARG A 311 -9.76 -2.84 -5.71
C ARG A 311 -8.59 -1.85 -5.57
N SER A 312 -7.41 -2.20 -6.09
CA SER A 312 -6.24 -1.33 -6.12
C SER A 312 -6.48 -0.08 -7.00
N LEU A 313 -7.03 -0.24 -8.21
CA LEU A 313 -7.38 0.88 -9.08
C LEU A 313 -8.39 1.84 -8.44
N LEU A 314 -9.49 1.30 -7.90
CA LEU A 314 -10.51 2.10 -7.22
C LEU A 314 -9.90 2.87 -6.04
N SER A 315 -9.07 2.21 -5.23
CA SER A 315 -8.34 2.87 -4.13
C SER A 315 -7.52 4.06 -4.62
N ARG A 316 -6.76 3.88 -5.72
CA ARG A 316 -5.98 4.96 -6.35
C ARG A 316 -6.86 6.10 -6.84
N ILE A 317 -7.92 5.81 -7.61
CA ILE A 317 -8.85 6.83 -8.13
C ILE A 317 -9.53 7.59 -6.99
N THR A 318 -10.04 6.89 -5.99
CA THR A 318 -10.65 7.49 -4.80
C THR A 318 -9.68 8.44 -4.11
N ARG A 319 -8.42 8.02 -3.92
CA ARG A 319 -7.37 8.84 -3.32
C ARG A 319 -7.04 10.09 -4.15
N LEU A 320 -6.94 9.96 -5.48
CA LEU A 320 -6.67 11.08 -6.39
C LEU A 320 -7.80 12.12 -6.41
N VAL A 321 -9.05 11.68 -6.26
CA VAL A 321 -10.24 12.55 -6.24
C VAL A 321 -10.45 13.20 -4.88
N GLN A 322 -10.15 12.51 -3.77
CA GLN A 322 -10.45 12.99 -2.42
C GLN A 322 -9.44 13.97 -1.81
N LYS A 323 -8.31 14.29 -2.48
CA LYS A 323 -7.25 15.22 -2.02
C LYS A 323 -7.03 15.18 -0.49
N SER A 324 -6.23 14.25 0.01
CA SER A 324 -5.83 14.25 1.42
C SER A 324 -4.83 15.38 1.69
N THR A 325 -5.35 16.55 2.09
CA THR A 325 -4.57 17.71 2.53
C THR A 325 -4.23 17.54 4.01
N LEU A 326 -3.28 16.67 4.35
CA LEU A 326 -2.80 16.56 5.73
C LEU A 326 -1.27 16.65 5.77
N ARG A 327 -0.78 17.58 6.60
CA ARG A 327 0.65 17.82 6.83
C ARG A 327 1.15 16.90 7.95
N PRO A 328 2.24 16.15 7.76
CA PRO A 328 2.83 15.32 8.81
C PRO A 328 3.77 16.12 9.72
N THR A 329 3.72 15.87 11.02
CA THR A 329 4.75 16.32 11.98
C THR A 329 5.82 15.23 12.08
N PHE A 330 7.07 15.59 11.82
CA PHE A 330 8.17 14.67 11.49
C PHE A 330 8.71 13.84 12.67
N SER A 331 8.48 14.25 13.92
CA SER A 331 9.17 13.69 15.09
C SER A 331 8.52 12.46 15.72
N GLU A 332 7.21 12.27 15.59
CA GLU A 332 6.49 11.26 16.39
C GLU A 332 6.49 9.86 15.76
N GLY A 333 6.36 9.76 14.43
CA GLY A 333 6.33 8.46 13.73
C GLY A 333 7.68 7.75 13.63
N PHE A 334 8.78 8.52 13.49
CA PHE A 334 10.13 7.96 13.43
C PHE A 334 10.54 7.36 14.77
N LEU A 335 10.30 8.08 15.87
CA LEU A 335 10.63 7.62 17.22
C LEU A 335 9.82 6.38 17.62
N ALA A 336 8.54 6.32 17.25
CA ALA A 336 7.70 5.15 17.47
C ALA A 336 8.20 3.93 16.67
N SER A 337 8.60 4.12 15.40
CA SER A 337 9.15 3.03 14.58
C SER A 337 10.48 2.50 15.13
N CYS A 338 11.38 3.38 15.58
CA CYS A 338 12.65 2.99 16.19
C CYS A 338 12.45 2.30 17.54
N ALA A 339 11.52 2.77 18.37
CA ALA A 339 11.20 2.16 19.66
C ALA A 339 10.60 0.76 19.50
N VAL A 340 9.74 0.55 18.49
CA VAL A 340 9.14 -0.76 18.21
C VAL A 340 10.18 -1.73 17.62
N ILE A 341 11.01 -1.29 16.68
CA ILE A 341 12.09 -2.11 16.11
C ILE A 341 13.11 -2.49 17.20
N ALA A 342 13.52 -1.53 18.04
CA ALA A 342 14.38 -1.79 19.18
C ALA A 342 13.72 -2.74 20.18
N GLY A 343 12.42 -2.57 20.46
CA GLY A 343 11.64 -3.45 21.34
C GLY A 343 11.60 -4.90 20.84
N VAL A 344 11.39 -5.12 19.53
CA VAL A 344 11.38 -6.47 18.93
C VAL A 344 12.77 -7.10 18.96
N LEU A 345 13.82 -6.33 18.66
CA LEU A 345 15.20 -6.82 18.70
C LEU A 345 15.62 -7.19 20.14
N VAL A 346 15.24 -6.38 21.12
CA VAL A 346 15.50 -6.66 22.54
C VAL A 346 14.69 -7.86 23.00
N PHE A 347 13.41 -7.98 22.61
CA PHE A 347 12.55 -9.10 23.01
C PHE A 347 13.01 -10.44 22.44
N SER A 348 13.46 -10.47 21.18
CA SER A 348 14.07 -11.66 20.57
C SER A 348 15.41 -12.03 21.22
N ALA A 349 16.18 -11.06 21.72
CA ALA A 349 17.42 -11.33 22.46
C ALA A 349 17.15 -11.82 23.90
N SER A 350 16.14 -11.26 24.58
CA SER A 350 15.82 -11.60 25.97
C SER A 350 15.06 -12.92 26.13
N ALA A 351 14.28 -13.34 25.13
CA ALA A 351 13.59 -14.63 25.15
C ALA A 351 14.56 -15.84 25.23
N TRP A 352 15.83 -15.63 24.91
CA TRP A 352 16.88 -16.67 24.92
C TRP A 352 17.93 -16.48 26.01
N ALA A 353 18.00 -15.29 26.64
CA ALA A 353 18.83 -15.07 27.82
C ALA A 353 18.37 -15.88 29.05
N ASN A 354 17.18 -16.50 28.97
CA ASN A 354 16.59 -17.34 30.01
C ASN A 354 16.66 -18.86 29.72
N GLU A 355 17.38 -19.31 28.68
CA GLU A 355 17.76 -20.72 28.61
C GLU A 355 18.75 -21.04 29.75
N PRO A 356 18.45 -22.00 30.64
CA PRO A 356 19.41 -22.42 31.64
C PRO A 356 20.57 -23.11 30.93
N VAL A 357 21.66 -22.36 30.73
CA VAL A 357 22.96 -22.90 30.34
C VAL A 357 23.24 -24.08 31.26
N GLN A 358 23.27 -25.30 30.71
CA GLN A 358 23.78 -26.47 31.42
C GLN A 358 25.21 -26.13 31.85
N ASN A 359 25.37 -25.84 33.14
CA ASN A 359 26.65 -25.55 33.76
C ASN A 359 27.62 -26.70 33.46
N THR A 360 28.53 -26.45 32.52
CA THR A 360 29.76 -27.23 32.39
C THR A 360 30.57 -26.96 33.65
N GLN A 361 30.58 -27.91 34.57
CA GLN A 361 31.37 -27.85 35.79
C GLN A 361 32.85 -27.74 35.45
N ALA A 362 33.37 -26.52 35.46
CA ALA A 362 34.80 -26.27 35.60
C ALA A 362 35.16 -26.46 37.09
N GLN A 363 35.63 -27.66 37.44
CA GLN A 363 36.39 -27.86 38.66
C GLN A 363 37.70 -27.09 38.57
N GLY A 364 37.87 -26.10 39.45
CA GLY A 364 39.06 -25.26 39.52
C GLY A 364 39.20 -24.60 40.88
N GLN A 365 39.74 -25.37 41.82
CA GLN A 365 40.55 -24.97 42.98
C GLN A 365 39.92 -24.02 44.03
N ALA A 366 39.53 -24.64 45.15
CA ALA A 366 39.35 -23.99 46.43
C ALA A 366 40.69 -23.43 46.97
N ARG A 367 40.65 -22.20 47.49
CA ARG A 367 41.57 -21.73 48.53
C ARG A 367 40.74 -21.17 49.67
N GLU A 368 40.95 -21.77 50.84
CA GLU A 368 40.37 -21.44 52.14
C GLU A 368 40.59 -19.97 52.52
N GLU A 369 39.54 -19.36 53.09
CA GLU A 369 39.65 -18.59 54.33
C GLU A 369 38.28 -18.52 55.02
N ALA A 370 38.29 -18.77 56.34
CA ALA A 370 37.18 -18.66 57.29
C ALA A 370 37.73 -17.94 58.55
N PRO A 371 36.93 -17.51 59.55
CA PRO A 371 35.50 -17.14 59.58
C PRO A 371 35.25 -15.75 60.26
N ALA A 372 34.07 -15.16 60.07
CA ALA A 372 33.46 -14.25 61.05
C ALA A 372 31.94 -14.15 60.85
N VAL A 373 31.19 -14.28 61.95
CA VAL A 373 29.72 -14.33 62.08
C VAL A 373 29.37 -13.47 63.30
N PRO A 374 28.13 -12.99 63.53
CA PRO A 374 27.12 -12.35 62.67
C PRO A 374 26.63 -11.00 63.26
N GLN A 375 26.03 -10.09 62.47
CA GLN A 375 24.92 -9.23 62.96
C GLN A 375 24.02 -8.76 61.79
N GLY A 376 22.69 -8.94 61.93
CA GLY A 376 21.70 -8.01 61.37
C GLY A 376 20.86 -8.44 60.15
N THR A 377 19.98 -9.43 60.33
CA THR A 377 18.67 -9.54 59.64
C THR A 377 17.90 -8.21 59.84
N THR A 378 17.26 -7.57 58.86
CA THR A 378 16.02 -7.97 58.19
C THR A 378 15.71 -7.00 57.02
N ALA A 379 15.70 -7.44 55.76
CA ALA A 379 15.04 -6.71 54.66
C ALA A 379 14.94 -7.55 53.37
N THR A 380 14.35 -8.75 53.39
CA THR A 380 13.97 -9.43 52.14
C THR A 380 12.84 -10.44 52.33
N ALA A 381 11.75 -10.01 52.96
CA ALA A 381 10.52 -10.80 53.06
C ALA A 381 9.26 -10.05 52.58
N ALA A 382 9.41 -8.98 51.80
CA ALA A 382 8.27 -8.15 51.38
C ALA A 382 8.34 -7.65 49.91
N SER A 383 9.02 -8.38 49.02
CA SER A 383 8.94 -8.14 47.57
C SER A 383 8.19 -9.24 46.80
N ALA A 384 7.53 -10.16 47.51
CA ALA A 384 6.78 -11.28 46.92
C ALA A 384 5.25 -11.16 47.04
N MET A 385 4.71 -10.01 47.46
CA MET A 385 3.26 -9.77 47.48
C MET A 385 2.95 -8.29 47.26
N VAL A 386 2.98 -7.82 46.01
CA VAL A 386 1.95 -6.91 45.41
C VAL A 386 2.09 -6.98 43.88
N GLU A 387 2.10 -8.20 43.34
CA GLU A 387 1.81 -8.44 41.93
C GLU A 387 0.33 -8.82 41.87
N GLN A 388 -0.57 -7.82 41.97
CA GLN A 388 -1.99 -7.94 41.65
C GLN A 388 -2.73 -6.59 41.75
N MET A 389 -3.57 -6.33 40.75
CA MET A 389 -4.71 -5.38 40.68
C MET A 389 -4.56 -4.06 39.87
N GLU A 390 -4.86 -4.20 38.57
CA GLU A 390 -5.94 -3.57 37.76
C GLU A 390 -6.22 -2.04 37.68
N GLU A 391 -6.29 -1.60 36.41
CA GLU A 391 -7.18 -0.63 35.72
C GLU A 391 -7.73 0.65 36.37
N GLY A 392 -7.36 1.80 35.75
CA GLY A 392 -8.29 2.90 35.44
C GLY A 392 -8.08 4.24 36.16
N PHE A 393 -7.32 5.16 35.56
CA PHE A 393 -7.20 6.56 35.98
C PHE A 393 -7.29 7.54 34.80
N THR A 394 -7.87 8.72 35.02
CA THR A 394 -7.98 9.81 34.03
C THR A 394 -7.11 11.00 34.44
N LEU A 395 -6.30 11.51 33.52
CA LEU A 395 -5.40 12.66 33.73
C LEU A 395 -6.03 13.92 33.12
N GLN A 396 -6.00 15.03 33.85
CA GLN A 396 -6.44 16.34 33.35
C GLN A 396 -5.38 17.40 33.67
N GLN A 397 -4.92 18.10 32.64
CA GLN A 397 -3.88 19.13 32.72
C GLN A 397 -4.57 20.51 32.65
N LEU A 398 -4.30 21.39 33.63
CA LEU A 398 -4.73 22.79 33.59
C LEU A 398 -3.52 23.71 33.42
N ALA A 399 -3.77 24.92 32.93
CA ALA A 399 -2.72 25.92 32.69
C ALA A 399 -1.97 26.28 33.99
N ASP A 400 -0.68 26.60 33.84
CA ASP A 400 0.33 26.85 34.87
C ASP A 400 0.86 25.63 35.65
N GLY A 401 0.99 24.47 34.99
CA GLY A 401 1.91 23.41 35.41
C GLY A 401 1.49 22.62 36.66
N LEU A 402 0.23 22.72 37.07
CA LEU A 402 -0.34 21.97 38.19
C LEU A 402 -1.01 20.68 37.69
N ILE A 403 -0.59 19.52 38.22
CA ILE A 403 -1.19 18.22 37.88
C ILE A 403 -1.91 17.67 39.11
N ILE A 404 -3.20 17.36 38.94
CA ILE A 404 -4.07 16.81 39.98
C ILE A 404 -4.53 15.41 39.57
N VAL A 405 -4.32 14.43 40.45
CA VAL A 405 -4.78 13.05 40.23
C VAL A 405 -6.06 12.80 41.03
N GLN A 406 -7.13 12.38 40.33
CA GLN A 406 -8.43 12.08 40.93
C GLN A 406 -8.81 10.61 40.74
N ASN A 407 -9.49 10.04 41.74
CA ASN A 407 -10.15 8.73 41.62
C ASN A 407 -11.56 8.91 41.01
N LYS A 408 -12.19 7.84 40.50
CA LYS A 408 -13.54 7.74 39.87
C LYS A 408 -14.70 8.39 40.65
N LYS A 409 -14.48 8.84 41.90
CA LYS A 409 -15.45 9.58 42.75
C LYS A 409 -15.14 11.07 42.93
N GLY A 410 -14.17 11.64 42.20
CA GLY A 410 -13.88 13.08 42.19
C GLY A 410 -13.15 13.63 43.43
N LYS A 411 -12.48 12.77 44.21
CA LYS A 411 -11.67 13.20 45.37
C LYS A 411 -10.19 13.24 44.98
N VAL A 412 -9.53 14.36 45.28
CA VAL A 412 -8.11 14.60 44.97
C VAL A 412 -7.22 13.74 45.87
N VAL A 413 -6.33 12.96 45.26
CA VAL A 413 -5.43 12.05 46.00
C VAL A 413 -3.99 12.56 46.02
N GLU A 414 -3.53 13.20 44.94
CA GLU A 414 -2.18 13.78 44.88
C GLU A 414 -2.16 15.07 44.06
N VAL A 415 -1.31 16.02 44.48
CA VAL A 415 -1.09 17.32 43.81
C VAL A 415 0.40 17.50 43.56
N TYR A 416 0.73 17.88 42.33
CA TYR A 416 2.09 18.20 41.90
C TYR A 416 2.16 19.67 41.51
N VAL A 417 3.20 20.37 42.00
CA VAL A 417 3.51 21.76 41.62
C VAL A 417 4.91 21.77 40.99
N ASN A 418 5.03 22.21 39.74
CA ASN A 418 6.31 22.33 39.02
C ASN A 418 7.19 21.06 39.06
N GLY A 419 6.56 19.88 39.01
CA GLY A 419 7.27 18.60 38.93
C GLY A 419 7.78 18.02 40.25
N GLN A 420 7.41 18.58 41.42
CA GLN A 420 7.70 17.96 42.72
C GLN A 420 6.43 17.57 43.48
N ARG A 421 6.44 16.35 44.06
CA ARG A 421 5.33 15.77 44.85
C ARG A 421 5.31 16.40 46.24
N VAL A 422 4.21 17.03 46.62
CA VAL A 422 4.07 17.61 47.95
C VAL A 422 3.81 16.48 48.97
N PRO A 423 4.64 16.33 50.02
CA PRO A 423 4.42 15.35 51.08
C PRO A 423 3.10 15.59 51.84
N LYS A 424 2.48 14.52 52.34
CA LYS A 424 1.13 14.56 52.97
C LYS A 424 1.02 15.47 54.19
N ASP A 425 2.16 15.87 54.77
CA ASP A 425 2.24 16.58 56.04
C ASP A 425 2.16 18.11 55.87
N GLU A 426 2.26 18.61 54.64
CA GLU A 426 2.18 20.05 54.31
C GLU A 426 0.90 20.45 53.55
N LEU A 427 -0.04 19.52 53.35
CA LEU A 427 -1.30 19.77 52.62
C LEU A 427 -2.16 20.88 53.25
N GLY A 428 -2.05 21.09 54.57
CA GLY A 428 -2.84 22.09 55.30
C GLY A 428 -2.55 23.54 54.90
N LYS A 429 -1.32 23.86 54.43
CA LYS A 429 -0.95 25.23 54.03
C LYS A 429 -1.55 25.70 52.71
N TYR A 430 -2.10 24.78 51.92
CA TYR A 430 -2.62 25.05 50.57
C TYR A 430 -4.14 24.82 50.44
N GLN A 431 -4.82 24.39 51.51
CA GLN A 431 -6.27 24.15 51.52
C GLN A 431 -7.08 25.38 51.08
N ASP A 432 -6.77 26.57 51.59
CA ASP A 432 -7.47 27.82 51.22
C ASP A 432 -7.28 28.22 49.75
N ARG A 433 -6.17 27.84 49.12
CA ARG A 433 -5.92 28.07 47.67
C ARG A 433 -6.62 27.03 46.81
N ILE A 434 -6.67 25.78 47.27
CA ILE A 434 -7.36 24.68 46.58
C ILE A 434 -8.87 24.89 46.62
N GLU A 435 -9.44 25.33 47.75
CA GLU A 435 -10.88 25.61 47.87
C GLU A 435 -11.31 26.80 47.01
N ARG A 436 -10.50 27.87 46.91
CA ARG A 436 -10.80 29.00 46.02
C ARG A 436 -10.83 28.60 44.55
N GLN A 437 -9.97 27.69 44.10
CA GLN A 437 -9.97 27.26 42.70
C GLN A 437 -10.99 26.14 42.39
N LEU A 438 -11.32 25.29 43.38
CA LEU A 438 -12.44 24.34 43.23
C LEU A 438 -13.81 25.03 43.21
N ALA A 439 -13.95 26.19 43.86
CA ALA A 439 -15.16 27.01 43.80
C ALA A 439 -15.38 27.63 42.40
N VAL A 440 -14.29 28.00 41.70
CA VAL A 440 -14.32 28.52 40.31
C VAL A 440 -14.64 27.40 39.31
N ALA A 441 -14.15 26.18 39.55
CA ALA A 441 -14.47 25.01 38.71
C ALA A 441 -15.90 24.48 38.87
N ARG A 442 -16.67 24.94 39.87
CA ARG A 442 -18.08 24.57 40.09
C ARG A 442 -19.10 25.58 39.55
N GLN A 443 -18.68 26.63 38.83
CA GLN A 443 -19.56 27.58 38.14
C GLN A 443 -19.49 27.55 36.61
N GLY A 444 -19.07 26.44 36.01
CA GLY A 444 -19.35 26.18 34.60
C GLY A 444 -20.79 25.68 34.41
N LYS A 445 -21.75 26.60 34.29
CA LYS A 445 -23.16 26.28 34.04
C LYS A 445 -23.24 25.46 32.74
N THR A 446 -23.74 24.23 32.82
CA THR A 446 -24.00 23.40 31.64
C THR A 446 -25.06 24.11 30.79
N LEU A 447 -24.66 24.73 29.67
CA LEU A 447 -25.57 25.41 28.75
C LEU A 447 -26.47 24.32 28.14
N ARG A 448 -27.76 24.39 28.43
CA ARG A 448 -28.75 23.35 28.07
C ARG A 448 -29.72 23.80 26.99
N ASN A 449 -29.62 25.05 26.49
CA ASN A 449 -30.50 25.59 25.46
C ASN A 449 -29.73 26.20 24.28
N GLU A 450 -30.30 26.02 23.09
CA GLU A 450 -29.76 26.40 21.78
C GLU A 450 -29.45 27.90 21.68
N ALA A 451 -30.22 28.76 22.37
CA ALA A 451 -30.02 30.21 22.42
C ALA A 451 -28.75 30.64 23.19
N GLU A 452 -28.32 29.88 24.21
CA GLU A 452 -27.07 30.19 24.94
C GLU A 452 -25.82 29.76 24.15
N VAL A 453 -25.96 28.78 23.26
CA VAL A 453 -24.91 28.32 22.33
C VAL A 453 -24.68 29.36 21.23
N GLU A 454 -25.75 29.97 20.73
CA GLU A 454 -25.69 30.99 19.68
C GLU A 454 -25.02 32.28 20.17
N GLN A 455 -25.26 32.71 21.41
CA GLN A 455 -24.54 33.83 22.03
C GLN A 455 -23.05 33.54 22.25
N ALA A 456 -22.69 32.29 22.59
CA ALA A 456 -21.29 31.90 22.76
C ALA A 456 -20.54 31.88 21.41
N LEU A 457 -21.19 31.46 20.32
CA LEU A 457 -20.63 31.50 18.97
C LEU A 457 -20.44 32.93 18.46
N GLN A 458 -21.39 33.82 18.71
CA GLN A 458 -21.27 35.25 18.34
C GLN A 458 -20.09 35.94 19.06
N HIS A 459 -19.79 35.54 20.30
CA HIS A 459 -18.67 36.11 21.04
C HIS A 459 -17.30 35.63 20.53
N VAL A 460 -17.23 34.39 20.03
CA VAL A 460 -16.04 33.81 19.38
C VAL A 460 -15.80 34.47 18.02
N GLU A 461 -16.86 34.72 17.26
CA GLU A 461 -16.79 35.39 15.95
C GLU A 461 -16.35 36.86 16.08
N ALA A 462 -16.84 37.58 17.09
CA ALA A 462 -16.37 38.93 17.42
C ALA A 462 -14.89 38.97 17.86
N SER A 463 -14.40 37.91 18.50
CA SER A 463 -13.00 37.79 18.94
C SER A 463 -12.05 37.44 17.78
N LEU A 464 -12.54 36.71 16.78
CA LEU A 464 -11.82 36.41 15.53
C LEU A 464 -11.69 37.65 14.63
N GLY A 465 -12.73 38.47 14.54
CA GLY A 465 -12.68 39.75 13.81
C GLY A 465 -11.64 40.73 14.37
N ALA A 466 -11.45 40.76 15.70
CA ALA A 466 -10.45 41.61 16.35
C ALA A 466 -8.99 41.15 16.14
N LEU A 467 -8.77 39.89 15.71
CA LEU A 467 -7.45 39.34 15.39
C LEU A 467 -7.04 39.58 13.93
N GLU A 468 -8.01 39.74 13.01
CA GLU A 468 -7.75 40.04 11.59
C GLU A 468 -7.40 41.52 11.33
N GLU A 469 -7.82 42.45 12.21
CA GLU A 469 -7.46 43.87 12.13
C GLU A 469 -5.97 44.16 12.45
N ASN A 470 -5.25 43.21 13.06
CA ASN A 470 -3.90 43.45 13.60
C ASN A 470 -2.74 42.95 12.68
N THR A 471 -3.04 42.59 11.43
CA THR A 471 -2.03 42.24 10.41
C THR A 471 -2.06 43.19 9.23
N SER A 472 -1.62 44.43 9.44
CA SER A 472 -1.29 45.37 8.35
C SER A 472 0.13 45.90 8.52
N MET A 473 1.09 45.28 7.80
CA MET A 473 2.39 45.90 7.50
C MET A 473 2.77 45.67 6.02
N PRO A 474 3.43 46.65 5.38
CA PRO A 474 3.55 46.77 3.92
C PRO A 474 4.66 45.88 3.31
N PRO A 475 4.66 45.65 1.98
CA PRO A 475 5.54 44.67 1.33
C PRO A 475 7.00 45.16 1.20
N ALA A 476 7.94 44.26 1.48
CA ALA A 476 9.36 44.44 1.20
C ALA A 476 9.72 44.05 -0.26
N PRO A 477 10.73 44.68 -0.89
CA PRO A 477 10.99 44.60 -2.32
C PRO A 477 11.73 43.31 -2.76
N SER A 478 11.39 42.84 -3.97
CA SER A 478 11.97 41.68 -4.64
C SER A 478 13.41 41.92 -5.11
N ALA A 479 14.32 40.98 -4.85
CA ALA A 479 15.70 41.00 -5.38
C ALA A 479 15.78 40.49 -6.85
N PRO A 480 16.80 40.92 -7.65
CA PRO A 480 16.87 40.65 -9.09
C PRO A 480 17.46 39.27 -9.43
N LEU A 481 16.99 38.67 -10.52
CA LEU A 481 17.51 37.41 -11.09
C LEU A 481 18.84 37.62 -11.85
N PRO A 482 19.77 36.65 -11.83
CA PRO A 482 21.02 36.70 -12.60
C PRO A 482 20.83 36.35 -14.09
N PRO A 483 21.78 36.76 -14.98
CA PRO A 483 21.63 36.67 -16.43
C PRO A 483 21.93 35.27 -16.99
N VAL A 484 21.19 34.90 -18.05
CA VAL A 484 21.33 33.65 -18.82
C VAL A 484 22.39 33.84 -19.93
N PRO A 485 23.41 32.97 -20.08
CA PRO A 485 24.30 32.97 -21.24
C PRO A 485 23.62 32.38 -22.48
N GLY A 486 23.83 33.03 -23.63
CA GLY A 486 23.20 32.69 -24.91
C GLY A 486 23.55 31.32 -25.46
N VAL A 487 22.56 30.66 -26.07
CA VAL A 487 22.73 29.44 -26.86
C VAL A 487 22.26 29.71 -28.29
N ALA A 488 23.12 29.35 -29.23
CA ALA A 488 22.98 29.53 -30.66
C ALA A 488 21.75 28.81 -31.25
N MET A 489 21.04 29.49 -32.16
CA MET A 489 19.99 28.90 -32.99
C MET A 489 20.62 28.09 -34.14
N ALA A 490 20.21 26.83 -34.28
CA ALA A 490 20.46 25.99 -35.46
C ALA A 490 19.09 25.55 -36.08
N PRO A 491 19.06 25.16 -37.37
CA PRO A 491 17.94 25.46 -38.27
C PRO A 491 16.77 24.48 -38.15
N ALA A 492 15.58 24.96 -38.52
CA ALA A 492 14.35 24.17 -38.54
C ALA A 492 14.37 23.07 -39.64
N PRO A 493 13.88 21.84 -39.35
CA PRO A 493 13.74 20.77 -40.34
C PRO A 493 12.45 20.91 -41.18
N PRO A 494 12.36 20.22 -42.34
CA PRO A 494 11.26 20.40 -43.28
C PRO A 494 9.96 19.71 -42.81
N THR A 495 8.83 20.39 -43.01
CA THR A 495 7.48 19.91 -42.76
C THR A 495 7.02 18.84 -43.78
N PRO A 496 6.43 17.70 -43.34
CA PRO A 496 5.78 16.75 -44.24
C PRO A 496 4.36 17.21 -44.65
N PRO A 497 3.85 16.76 -45.80
CA PRO A 497 2.63 17.29 -46.39
C PRO A 497 1.37 16.60 -45.81
N GLY A 498 0.40 17.39 -45.35
CA GLY A 498 -0.98 16.90 -45.15
C GLY A 498 -1.66 17.15 -43.80
N ALA A 499 -0.99 17.73 -42.81
CA ALA A 499 -1.70 18.28 -41.65
C ALA A 499 -2.14 19.71 -41.98
N HIS A 500 -3.44 20.00 -41.93
CA HIS A 500 -3.90 21.40 -41.93
C HIS A 500 -3.25 22.11 -40.75
N ALA A 501 -2.20 22.86 -41.05
CA ALA A 501 -1.42 23.63 -40.12
C ALA A 501 -2.32 24.72 -39.55
N ILE A 502 -2.81 24.53 -38.33
CA ILE A 502 -3.21 25.68 -37.53
C ILE A 502 -1.90 26.25 -37.01
N SER A 503 -1.36 27.20 -37.77
CA SER A 503 -0.23 28.04 -37.38
C SER A 503 -0.35 28.44 -35.92
N LEU A 504 0.69 28.16 -35.14
CA LEU A 504 0.89 28.78 -33.83
C LEU A 504 0.77 30.30 -34.05
N LEU A 505 -0.37 30.87 -33.66
CA LEU A 505 -0.58 32.31 -33.72
C LEU A 505 0.47 32.93 -32.79
N ARG A 506 1.48 33.55 -33.39
CA ARG A 506 2.56 34.22 -32.67
C ARG A 506 2.07 35.60 -32.25
N ALA A 507 2.14 35.90 -30.96
CA ALA A 507 1.76 37.21 -30.45
C ALA A 507 2.65 38.30 -31.11
N PRO A 508 2.07 39.43 -31.57
CA PRO A 508 2.86 40.55 -32.04
C PRO A 508 3.74 41.11 -30.91
N VAL A 509 4.93 41.61 -31.25
CA VAL A 509 5.91 42.15 -30.29
C VAL A 509 5.91 43.69 -30.40
N PRO A 510 5.87 44.44 -29.28
CA PRO A 510 5.85 45.89 -29.33
C PRO A 510 7.19 46.46 -29.83
N PRO A 511 7.17 47.55 -30.63
CA PRO A 511 8.39 48.24 -31.02
C PRO A 511 9.06 48.93 -29.81
N VAL A 512 10.38 49.08 -29.86
CA VAL A 512 11.17 49.68 -28.78
C VAL A 512 11.23 51.21 -28.95
N PRO A 513 10.97 52.02 -27.90
CA PRO A 513 11.01 53.48 -27.99
C PRO A 513 12.45 53.98 -28.19
N PRO A 514 12.68 54.99 -29.05
CA PRO A 514 14.00 55.58 -29.22
C PRO A 514 14.41 56.41 -28.00
N VAL A 515 15.71 56.43 -27.69
CA VAL A 515 16.27 57.13 -26.53
C VAL A 515 16.50 58.61 -26.86
N PRO A 516 16.07 59.56 -25.98
CA PRO A 516 16.31 60.99 -26.17
C PRO A 516 17.80 61.34 -26.04
N PRO A 517 18.32 62.27 -26.84
CA PRO A 517 19.68 62.76 -26.71
C PRO A 517 19.84 63.60 -25.44
N VAL A 518 21.04 63.59 -24.85
CA VAL A 518 21.37 64.29 -23.60
C VAL A 518 21.79 65.73 -23.88
N ALA A 519 21.25 66.69 -23.12
CA ALA A 519 21.59 68.10 -23.26
C ALA A 519 23.05 68.38 -22.82
N PRO A 520 23.82 69.17 -23.58
CA PRO A 520 25.19 69.55 -23.23
C PRO A 520 25.23 70.68 -22.17
N LEU A 521 26.43 70.94 -21.63
CA LEU A 521 26.67 72.04 -20.68
C LEU A 521 26.54 73.42 -21.39
N PRO A 522 26.17 74.50 -20.65
CA PRO A 522 25.77 75.78 -21.25
C PRO A 522 26.82 76.51 -22.10
N ASP A 523 28.11 76.25 -21.88
CA ASP A 523 29.21 77.06 -22.43
C ASP A 523 29.89 76.45 -23.68
N ASP A 524 29.34 75.36 -24.25
CA ASP A 524 29.89 74.70 -25.45
C ASP A 524 28.98 74.88 -26.68
N GLU A 525 29.27 75.89 -27.50
CA GLU A 525 28.51 76.19 -28.71
C GLU A 525 28.53 75.07 -29.77
N GLU A 526 29.60 74.27 -29.84
CA GLU A 526 29.70 73.20 -30.83
C GLU A 526 28.89 71.98 -30.38
N ALA A 527 28.94 71.66 -29.09
CA ALA A 527 28.08 70.64 -28.50
C ALA A 527 26.59 71.02 -28.61
N ASN A 528 26.25 72.30 -28.43
CA ASN A 528 24.86 72.75 -28.55
C ASN A 528 24.32 72.64 -29.99
N ARG A 529 25.18 72.91 -31.00
CA ARG A 529 24.85 72.67 -32.43
C ARG A 529 24.66 71.18 -32.75
N ARG A 530 25.52 70.30 -32.21
CA ARG A 530 25.37 68.83 -32.36
C ARG A 530 24.11 68.32 -31.66
N TYR A 531 23.79 68.86 -30.49
CA TYR A 531 22.56 68.55 -29.76
C TYR A 531 21.30 68.91 -30.56
N GLN A 532 21.23 70.12 -31.12
CA GLN A 532 20.13 70.56 -32.00
C GLN A 532 19.92 69.62 -33.21
N GLN A 533 21.01 69.17 -33.84
CA GLN A 533 20.92 68.18 -34.94
C GLN A 533 20.47 66.80 -34.44
N SER A 534 20.94 66.37 -33.26
CA SER A 534 20.53 65.11 -32.65
C SER A 534 19.05 65.11 -32.24
N MET A 535 18.53 66.27 -31.81
CA MET A 535 17.12 66.48 -31.48
C MET A 535 16.24 66.36 -32.73
N LYS A 536 16.62 66.98 -33.85
CA LYS A 536 15.89 66.79 -35.13
C LYS A 536 15.87 65.33 -35.58
N LYS A 537 16.98 64.61 -35.43
CA LYS A 537 17.03 63.16 -35.72
C LYS A 537 16.17 62.34 -34.74
N TYR A 538 16.13 62.73 -33.47
CA TYR A 538 15.29 62.10 -32.45
C TYR A 538 13.80 62.30 -32.75
N GLU A 539 13.37 63.52 -33.10
CA GLU A 539 12.00 63.81 -33.53
C GLU A 539 11.57 62.97 -34.75
N GLY A 540 12.46 62.80 -35.72
CA GLY A 540 12.21 61.91 -36.87
C GLY A 540 12.00 60.44 -36.44
N ARG A 541 12.89 59.91 -35.58
CA ARG A 541 12.75 58.55 -35.03
C ARG A 541 11.51 58.38 -34.15
N MET A 542 11.10 59.43 -33.43
CA MET A 542 9.87 59.42 -32.63
C MET A 542 8.63 59.34 -33.53
N LYS A 543 8.59 60.04 -34.67
CA LYS A 543 7.49 59.91 -35.64
C LYS A 543 7.39 58.50 -36.22
N GLU A 544 8.53 57.91 -36.59
CA GLU A 544 8.58 56.53 -37.07
C GLU A 544 8.14 55.51 -36.00
N TYR A 545 8.50 55.75 -34.73
CA TYR A 545 8.07 54.93 -33.60
C TYR A 545 6.55 54.97 -33.40
N HIS A 546 5.92 56.16 -33.47
CA HIS A 546 4.46 56.28 -33.36
C HIS A 546 3.75 55.53 -34.49
N ALA A 547 4.23 55.63 -35.73
CA ALA A 547 3.66 54.88 -36.86
C ALA A 547 3.76 53.35 -36.65
N LYS A 548 4.91 52.86 -36.15
CA LYS A 548 5.08 51.43 -35.81
C LYS A 548 4.20 50.99 -34.64
N MET A 549 3.93 51.87 -33.69
CA MET A 549 3.02 51.60 -32.57
C MET A 549 1.57 51.47 -33.03
N GLU A 550 1.10 52.32 -33.94
CA GLU A 550 -0.24 52.19 -34.54
C GLU A 550 -0.40 50.86 -35.29
N GLU A 551 0.61 50.48 -36.08
CA GLU A 551 0.64 49.19 -36.78
C GLU A 551 0.64 48.00 -35.80
N TYR A 552 1.38 48.11 -34.70
CA TYR A 552 1.38 47.11 -33.63
C TYR A 552 0.00 46.95 -33.00
N HIS A 553 -0.71 48.04 -32.68
CA HIS A 553 -2.05 47.99 -32.12
C HIS A 553 -3.06 47.34 -33.08
N ALA A 554 -2.98 47.64 -34.37
CA ALA A 554 -3.82 46.99 -35.39
C ALA A 554 -3.56 45.47 -35.44
N ARG A 555 -2.29 45.06 -35.44
CA ARG A 555 -1.92 43.62 -35.40
C ARG A 555 -2.36 42.94 -34.11
N GLN A 556 -2.35 43.65 -32.97
CA GLN A 556 -2.81 43.12 -31.69
C GLN A 556 -4.32 42.87 -31.70
N GLN A 557 -5.11 43.77 -32.27
CA GLN A 557 -6.57 43.59 -32.42
C GLN A 557 -6.91 42.42 -33.34
N GLU A 558 -6.21 42.29 -34.47
CA GLU A 558 -6.41 41.16 -35.39
C GLU A 558 -6.05 39.82 -34.73
N PHE A 559 -4.97 39.80 -33.94
CA PHE A 559 -4.56 38.62 -33.17
C PHE A 559 -5.61 38.24 -32.12
N ALA A 560 -6.14 39.22 -31.37
CA ALA A 560 -7.18 39.00 -30.38
C ALA A 560 -8.46 38.41 -31.01
N ALA A 561 -8.91 38.98 -32.14
CA ALA A 561 -10.08 38.48 -32.87
C ALA A 561 -9.89 37.03 -33.37
N LYS A 562 -8.69 36.69 -33.86
CA LYS A 562 -8.37 35.31 -34.28
C LYS A 562 -8.34 34.33 -33.11
N LEU A 563 -7.85 34.77 -31.94
CA LEU A 563 -7.83 33.96 -30.73
C LEU A 563 -9.25 33.66 -30.25
N GLU A 564 -10.11 34.68 -30.19
CA GLU A 564 -11.52 34.53 -29.80
C GLU A 564 -12.28 33.61 -30.75
N ALA A 565 -12.10 33.77 -32.06
CA ALA A 565 -12.72 32.88 -33.06
C ALA A 565 -12.26 31.41 -32.89
N SER A 566 -10.97 31.19 -32.61
CA SER A 566 -10.42 29.86 -32.37
C SER A 566 -10.94 29.24 -31.07
N GLN A 567 -11.03 30.04 -30.00
CA GLN A 567 -11.61 29.60 -28.72
C GLN A 567 -13.10 29.28 -28.84
N ALA A 568 -13.86 30.10 -29.56
CA ALA A 568 -15.29 29.89 -29.81
C ALA A 568 -15.52 28.57 -30.56
N SER A 569 -14.78 28.31 -31.64
CA SER A 569 -14.85 27.06 -32.41
C SER A 569 -14.54 25.83 -31.55
N ARG A 570 -13.46 25.87 -30.74
CA ARG A 570 -13.12 24.77 -29.82
C ARG A 570 -14.19 24.54 -28.75
N SER A 571 -14.78 25.61 -28.22
CA SER A 571 -15.84 25.52 -27.22
C SER A 571 -17.12 24.90 -27.81
N GLY A 572 -17.43 25.20 -29.08
CA GLY A 572 -18.55 24.60 -29.81
C GLY A 572 -18.37 23.11 -30.03
N GLU A 573 -17.21 22.69 -30.54
CA GLU A 573 -16.89 21.27 -30.72
C GLU A 573 -16.89 20.49 -29.39
N HIS A 574 -16.38 21.10 -28.32
CA HIS A 574 -16.38 20.49 -27.00
C HIS A 574 -17.80 20.32 -26.44
N LYS A 575 -18.67 21.32 -26.59
CA LYS A 575 -20.09 21.23 -26.20
C LYS A 575 -20.82 20.14 -26.98
N GLN A 576 -20.56 20.02 -28.28
CA GLN A 576 -21.17 18.97 -29.10
C GLN A 576 -20.74 17.57 -28.65
N ARG A 577 -19.44 17.36 -28.40
CA ARG A 577 -18.93 16.08 -27.87
C ARG A 577 -19.49 15.74 -26.49
N LEU A 578 -19.69 16.74 -25.63
CA LEU A 578 -20.28 16.55 -24.31
C LEU A 578 -21.77 16.15 -24.41
N ALA A 579 -22.51 16.74 -25.35
CA ALA A 579 -23.89 16.37 -25.62
C ALA A 579 -24.00 14.91 -26.12
N GLU A 580 -23.17 14.52 -27.09
CA GLU A 580 -23.10 13.13 -27.59
C GLU A 580 -22.68 12.13 -26.50
N HIS A 581 -21.77 12.54 -25.60
CA HIS A 581 -21.39 11.72 -24.46
C HIS A 581 -22.56 11.54 -23.48
N ASN A 582 -23.28 12.61 -23.15
CA ASN A 582 -24.44 12.54 -22.26
C ASN A 582 -25.56 11.65 -22.82
N GLU A 583 -25.81 11.67 -24.14
CA GLU A 583 -26.77 10.74 -24.75
C GLU A 583 -26.32 9.28 -24.65
N ARG A 584 -25.05 8.98 -24.92
CA ARG A 584 -24.48 7.63 -24.76
C ARG A 584 -24.59 7.15 -23.31
N MET A 585 -24.41 8.03 -22.33
CA MET A 585 -24.56 7.69 -20.91
C MET A 585 -26.01 7.39 -20.54
N LYS A 586 -26.99 8.10 -21.11
CA LYS A 586 -28.42 7.76 -20.92
C LYS A 586 -28.74 6.36 -21.47
N ASP A 587 -28.26 6.03 -22.67
CA ASP A 587 -28.46 4.71 -23.27
C ASP A 587 -27.76 3.60 -22.45
N HIS A 588 -26.55 3.87 -21.96
CA HIS A 588 -25.87 2.96 -21.05
C HIS A 588 -26.66 2.71 -19.76
N ASN A 589 -27.17 3.76 -19.12
CA ASN A 589 -27.99 3.63 -17.91
C ASN A 589 -29.26 2.82 -18.17
N LYS A 590 -29.91 2.99 -19.32
CA LYS A 590 -31.08 2.18 -19.72
C LYS A 590 -30.72 0.70 -19.82
N ARG A 591 -29.63 0.35 -20.51
CA ARG A 591 -29.15 -1.04 -20.60
C ARG A 591 -28.81 -1.64 -19.23
N MET A 592 -28.25 -0.84 -18.33
CA MET A 592 -27.96 -1.28 -16.96
C MET A 592 -29.22 -1.56 -16.16
N ALA A 593 -30.28 -0.75 -16.33
CA ALA A 593 -31.58 -1.01 -15.72
C ALA A 593 -32.22 -2.30 -16.26
N GLU A 594 -32.18 -2.53 -17.57
CA GLU A 594 -32.66 -3.77 -18.20
C GLU A 594 -31.86 -5.01 -17.73
N HIS A 595 -30.54 -4.86 -17.58
CA HIS A 595 -29.69 -5.91 -17.02
C HIS A 595 -30.04 -6.20 -15.55
N ALA A 596 -30.27 -5.16 -14.74
CA ALA A 596 -30.68 -5.34 -13.35
C ALA A 596 -32.03 -6.07 -13.22
N ALA A 597 -33.00 -5.79 -14.10
CA ALA A 597 -34.27 -6.51 -14.15
C ALA A 597 -34.07 -8.00 -14.49
N ARG A 598 -33.26 -8.30 -15.51
CA ARG A 598 -32.90 -9.69 -15.86
C ARG A 598 -32.16 -10.43 -14.75
N MET A 599 -31.32 -9.73 -13.99
CA MET A 599 -30.62 -10.34 -12.84
C MET A 599 -31.58 -10.67 -11.70
N LYS A 600 -32.59 -9.83 -11.43
CA LYS A 600 -33.63 -10.15 -10.45
C LYS A 600 -34.45 -11.39 -10.86
N GLU A 601 -34.86 -11.45 -12.13
CA GLU A 601 -35.55 -12.63 -12.67
C GLU A 601 -34.67 -13.90 -12.58
N HIS A 602 -33.38 -13.78 -12.90
CA HIS A 602 -32.44 -14.88 -12.76
C HIS A 602 -32.26 -15.31 -11.29
N GLU A 603 -32.19 -14.37 -10.35
CA GLU A 603 -32.08 -14.64 -8.92
C GLU A 603 -33.32 -15.38 -8.40
N GLU A 604 -34.52 -14.93 -8.78
CA GLU A 604 -35.77 -15.63 -8.44
C GLU A 604 -35.82 -17.04 -9.03
N ARG A 605 -35.40 -17.21 -10.28
CA ARG A 605 -35.28 -18.53 -10.93
C ARG A 605 -34.28 -19.42 -10.20
N MET A 606 -33.14 -18.89 -9.76
CA MET A 606 -32.14 -19.63 -8.99
C MET A 606 -32.66 -20.00 -7.59
N LYS A 607 -33.43 -19.13 -6.93
CA LYS A 607 -34.09 -19.46 -5.65
C LYS A 607 -35.06 -20.63 -5.79
N LYS A 608 -35.91 -20.62 -6.83
CA LYS A 608 -36.81 -21.73 -7.15
C LYS A 608 -36.03 -23.03 -7.46
N HIS A 609 -34.98 -22.92 -8.27
CA HIS A 609 -34.12 -24.06 -8.59
C HIS A 609 -33.45 -24.65 -7.35
N ASN A 610 -32.93 -23.80 -6.46
CA ASN A 610 -32.27 -24.26 -5.23
C ASN A 610 -33.26 -24.91 -4.26
N ALA A 611 -34.45 -24.31 -4.08
CA ALA A 611 -35.52 -24.91 -3.26
C ALA A 611 -35.95 -26.28 -3.80
N MET A 612 -36.02 -26.44 -5.12
CA MET A 612 -36.28 -27.72 -5.77
C MET A 612 -35.18 -28.74 -5.52
N VAL A 613 -33.90 -28.35 -5.64
CA VAL A 613 -32.77 -29.26 -5.37
C VAL A 613 -32.77 -29.71 -3.91
N GLU A 614 -33.02 -28.81 -2.95
CA GLU A 614 -33.09 -29.15 -1.52
C GLU A 614 -34.26 -30.10 -1.21
N ALA A 615 -35.45 -29.86 -1.79
CA ALA A 615 -36.60 -30.74 -1.61
C ALA A 615 -36.35 -32.15 -2.19
N LEU A 616 -35.71 -32.22 -3.37
CA LEU A 616 -35.30 -33.48 -3.98
C LEU A 616 -34.28 -34.21 -3.11
N LYS A 617 -33.29 -33.48 -2.61
CA LYS A 617 -32.21 -34.01 -1.76
C LYS A 617 -32.76 -34.59 -0.46
N ALA A 618 -33.69 -33.88 0.20
CA ALA A 618 -34.35 -34.37 1.41
C ALA A 618 -35.14 -35.67 1.15
N ALA A 619 -35.90 -35.74 0.05
CA ALA A 619 -36.65 -36.94 -0.31
C ALA A 619 -35.73 -38.14 -0.65
N LEU A 620 -34.58 -37.89 -1.30
CA LEU A 620 -33.60 -38.95 -1.61
C LEU A 620 -33.01 -39.59 -0.36
N VAL A 621 -32.80 -38.80 0.71
CA VAL A 621 -32.33 -39.31 2.01
C VAL A 621 -33.44 -40.10 2.71
N GLU A 622 -34.66 -39.58 2.72
CA GLU A 622 -35.83 -40.23 3.34
C GLU A 622 -36.14 -41.58 2.70
N ASP A 623 -36.06 -41.67 1.37
CA ASP A 623 -36.28 -42.89 0.60
C ASP A 623 -35.08 -43.86 0.63
N GLY A 624 -33.99 -43.50 1.33
CA GLY A 624 -32.78 -44.31 1.46
C GLY A 624 -31.99 -44.50 0.16
N LEU A 625 -32.25 -43.68 -0.86
CA LEU A 625 -31.57 -43.74 -2.16
C LEU A 625 -30.15 -43.13 -2.10
N ILE A 626 -29.90 -42.27 -1.12
CA ILE A 626 -28.57 -41.77 -0.74
C ILE A 626 -28.39 -41.88 0.78
N LYS A 627 -27.16 -42.12 1.27
CA LYS A 627 -26.93 -42.38 2.71
C LYS A 627 -26.91 -41.10 3.54
N SER A 628 -26.44 -40.01 2.95
CA SER A 628 -26.38 -38.68 3.56
C SER A 628 -26.67 -37.60 2.52
N ALA A 629 -27.13 -36.44 2.99
CA ALA A 629 -27.24 -35.25 2.19
C ALA A 629 -25.88 -34.84 1.58
N ASP A 630 -24.76 -35.16 2.21
CA ASP A 630 -23.43 -34.73 1.75
C ASP A 630 -22.75 -35.73 0.81
N ASP A 631 -23.41 -36.84 0.48
CA ASP A 631 -22.85 -37.86 -0.41
C ASP A 631 -22.86 -37.43 -1.88
N ASN A 632 -21.88 -37.96 -2.62
CA ASN A 632 -21.85 -37.85 -4.06
C ASN A 632 -22.97 -38.71 -4.67
N TYR A 633 -23.88 -38.07 -5.40
CA TYR A 633 -24.96 -38.74 -6.13
C TYR A 633 -25.13 -38.16 -7.53
N GLU A 634 -25.58 -39.03 -8.43
CA GLU A 634 -26.02 -38.66 -9.77
C GLU A 634 -27.53 -38.89 -9.87
N PHE A 635 -28.29 -37.81 -10.01
CA PHE A 635 -29.73 -37.84 -10.22
C PHE A 635 -30.01 -37.46 -11.67
N THR A 636 -30.66 -38.34 -12.42
CA THR A 636 -31.12 -38.05 -13.78
C THR A 636 -32.59 -38.37 -13.91
N MET A 637 -33.38 -37.42 -14.39
CA MET A 637 -34.80 -37.61 -14.69
C MET A 637 -35.10 -37.13 -16.11
N ASP A 638 -35.71 -37.99 -16.91
CA ASP A 638 -36.11 -37.70 -18.29
C ASP A 638 -37.50 -38.30 -18.59
N LYS A 639 -37.90 -38.27 -19.87
CA LYS A 639 -39.18 -38.85 -20.32
C LYS A 639 -39.28 -40.38 -20.10
N THR A 640 -38.16 -41.08 -19.90
CA THR A 640 -38.06 -42.54 -19.84
C THR A 640 -38.03 -43.10 -18.41
N GLY A 641 -37.82 -42.23 -17.42
CA GLY A 641 -37.93 -42.54 -15.99
C GLY A 641 -36.93 -41.77 -15.12
N LEU A 642 -36.86 -42.17 -13.85
CA LEU A 642 -35.91 -41.65 -12.86
C LEU A 642 -34.74 -42.63 -12.70
N THR A 643 -33.51 -42.09 -12.75
CA THR A 643 -32.27 -42.83 -12.49
C THR A 643 -31.49 -42.15 -11.37
N VAL A 644 -31.11 -42.91 -10.33
CA VAL A 644 -30.26 -42.45 -9.23
C VAL A 644 -29.02 -43.34 -9.18
N ASN A 645 -27.83 -42.75 -9.23
CA ASN A 645 -26.54 -43.46 -9.26
C ASN A 645 -26.45 -44.55 -10.35
N GLY A 646 -27.05 -44.28 -11.52
CA GLY A 646 -27.09 -45.22 -12.63
C GLY A 646 -28.14 -46.34 -12.50
N GLN A 647 -28.90 -46.42 -11.41
CA GLN A 647 -29.98 -47.40 -11.22
C GLN A 647 -31.35 -46.79 -11.51
N LYS A 648 -32.10 -47.42 -12.43
CA LYS A 648 -33.47 -47.02 -12.78
C LYS A 648 -34.42 -47.33 -11.62
N GLN A 649 -35.21 -46.35 -11.23
CA GLN A 649 -36.16 -46.43 -10.14
C GLN A 649 -37.55 -46.88 -10.63
N PRO A 650 -38.38 -47.48 -9.76
CA PRO A 650 -39.75 -47.86 -10.10
C PRO A 650 -40.61 -46.66 -10.53
N ASP A 651 -41.62 -46.90 -11.39
CA ASP A 651 -42.49 -45.84 -11.92
C ASP A 651 -43.27 -45.09 -10.81
N ALA A 652 -43.58 -45.76 -9.70
CA ALA A 652 -44.19 -45.12 -8.52
C ALA A 652 -43.26 -44.07 -7.87
N THR A 653 -41.95 -44.34 -7.84
CA THR A 653 -40.93 -43.40 -7.36
C THR A 653 -40.77 -42.26 -8.36
N PHE A 654 -40.79 -42.53 -9.67
CA PHE A 654 -40.76 -41.48 -10.69
C PHE A 654 -41.92 -40.46 -10.53
N GLU A 655 -43.16 -40.93 -10.34
CA GLU A 655 -44.31 -40.05 -10.14
C GLU A 655 -44.24 -39.26 -8.81
N LYS A 656 -43.70 -39.85 -7.74
CA LYS A 656 -43.45 -39.15 -6.47
C LYS A 656 -42.49 -37.97 -6.66
N TYR A 657 -41.35 -38.20 -7.30
CA TYR A 657 -40.32 -37.17 -7.51
C TYR A 657 -40.73 -36.10 -8.52
N LYS A 658 -41.50 -36.47 -9.54
CA LYS A 658 -42.16 -35.53 -10.46
C LYS A 658 -43.08 -34.56 -9.71
N LYS A 659 -43.88 -35.06 -8.76
CA LYS A 659 -44.77 -34.23 -7.92
C LYS A 659 -43.99 -33.29 -7.00
N ILE A 660 -42.89 -33.76 -6.41
CA ILE A 660 -42.00 -32.93 -5.57
C ILE A 660 -41.40 -31.77 -6.38
N MET A 661 -40.95 -32.03 -7.62
CA MET A 661 -40.43 -30.98 -8.51
C MET A 661 -41.51 -29.97 -8.94
N GLN A 662 -42.72 -30.44 -9.24
CA GLN A 662 -43.86 -29.57 -9.55
C GLN A 662 -44.23 -28.68 -8.36
N GLN A 663 -44.24 -29.22 -7.14
CA GLN A 663 -44.55 -28.47 -5.93
C GLN A 663 -43.47 -27.42 -5.59
N ALA A 664 -42.20 -27.74 -5.80
CA ALA A 664 -41.09 -26.83 -5.48
C ALA A 664 -40.89 -25.71 -6.51
N THR A 665 -41.17 -25.96 -7.79
CA THR A 665 -41.00 -24.96 -8.86
C THR A 665 -42.28 -24.20 -9.20
N GLY A 666 -43.45 -24.79 -8.91
CA GLY A 666 -44.75 -24.29 -9.34
C GLY A 666 -44.98 -24.40 -10.84
N GLU A 667 -44.09 -25.08 -11.57
CA GLU A 667 -44.14 -25.27 -13.02
C GLU A 667 -44.46 -26.71 -13.36
N ASP A 668 -45.18 -26.91 -14.46
CA ASP A 668 -45.50 -28.23 -14.96
C ASP A 668 -44.24 -28.89 -15.54
N VAL A 669 -43.72 -29.87 -14.81
CA VAL A 669 -42.53 -30.65 -15.14
C VAL A 669 -42.66 -31.35 -16.51
N GLU A 670 -43.87 -31.65 -16.99
CA GLU A 670 -44.06 -32.19 -18.36
C GLU A 670 -43.69 -31.17 -19.43
N LYS A 671 -43.90 -29.87 -19.18
CA LYS A 671 -43.48 -28.80 -20.09
C LYS A 671 -41.96 -28.63 -20.11
N MET A 672 -41.25 -28.91 -19.00
CA MET A 672 -39.79 -28.89 -18.96
C MET A 672 -39.16 -29.94 -19.88
N PHE A 673 -39.83 -31.09 -20.06
CA PHE A 673 -39.35 -32.17 -20.93
C PHE A 673 -39.86 -32.09 -22.38
N LYS A 674 -40.70 -31.11 -22.76
CA LYS A 674 -41.26 -31.04 -24.13
C LYS A 674 -40.21 -30.82 -25.24
N LYS A 675 -39.00 -30.35 -24.92
CA LYS A 675 -37.92 -30.15 -25.89
C LYS A 675 -37.13 -31.46 -26.05
N ASP A 676 -36.95 -31.94 -27.28
CA ASP A 676 -36.23 -33.20 -27.53
C ASP A 676 -34.80 -33.15 -26.96
N GLY A 677 -34.44 -34.17 -26.17
CA GLY A 677 -33.16 -34.27 -25.46
C GLY A 677 -33.11 -33.57 -24.08
N ALA A 678 -34.21 -32.97 -23.60
CA ALA A 678 -34.26 -32.40 -22.25
C ALA A 678 -34.19 -33.51 -21.19
N SER A 679 -33.09 -33.54 -20.44
CA SER A 679 -32.93 -34.38 -19.24
C SER A 679 -32.53 -33.46 -18.08
N PHE A 680 -33.13 -33.70 -16.92
CA PHE A 680 -32.75 -33.01 -15.70
C PHE A 680 -31.67 -33.82 -15.00
N LYS A 681 -30.48 -33.24 -14.83
CA LYS A 681 -29.32 -33.90 -14.25
C LYS A 681 -28.77 -33.09 -13.09
N ILE A 682 -28.60 -33.71 -11.93
CA ILE A 682 -27.84 -33.19 -10.79
C ILE A 682 -26.67 -34.14 -10.56
N ASN A 683 -25.47 -33.58 -10.54
CA ASN A 683 -24.28 -34.32 -10.15
C ASN A 683 -23.66 -33.60 -8.95
N SER A 684 -23.70 -34.21 -7.77
CA SER A 684 -23.23 -33.58 -6.52
C SER A 684 -21.73 -33.75 -6.28
N LYS A 685 -20.93 -34.22 -7.26
CA LYS A 685 -19.47 -34.44 -7.13
C LYS A 685 -18.78 -33.30 -6.37
N HIS A 686 -18.53 -33.54 -5.08
CA HIS A 686 -17.68 -32.72 -4.25
C HIS A 686 -16.25 -32.93 -4.73
N THR A 687 -15.77 -32.05 -5.60
CA THR A 687 -14.35 -31.99 -5.94
C THR A 687 -13.60 -31.42 -4.74
N LEU A 688 -13.33 -32.30 -3.76
CA LEU A 688 -12.15 -32.17 -2.91
C LEU A 688 -10.93 -32.51 -3.76
N ASP A 689 -10.61 -31.66 -4.73
CA ASP A 689 -9.28 -31.64 -5.32
C ASP A 689 -8.38 -30.90 -4.33
N LYS A 690 -7.77 -31.69 -3.44
CA LYS A 690 -6.44 -31.41 -2.93
C LYS A 690 -5.53 -31.25 -4.16
N LYS A 691 -5.13 -30.01 -4.45
CA LYS A 691 -3.80 -29.70 -4.98
C LYS A 691 -3.42 -28.26 -4.71
#